data_AF-A0A2V8KLM1-F1
#
_entry.id   AF-A0A2V8KLM1-F1
#
_cell.length_a   1.000
_cell.length_b   1.000
_cell.length_c   1.000
_cell.angle_alpha   90.00
_cell.angle_beta   90.00
_cell.angle_gamma   90.00
#
_symmetry.space_group_name_H-M   'P 1'
#
loop_
_entity.id
_entity.type
_entity.pdbx_description
1 polymer ?
#
loop_
_entity_poly.entity_id
_entity_poly.type
_entity_poly.pdbx_seq_one_letter_code
_entity_poly.pdbx_strand_id
1 'polypeptide(L)'
;MAPARRDHTAHRISSAAETTLHVGDVLEAFLGQQVRGKLGTAAGLTSDDDALAFWKMSRHDFDEVRIRLHLTSRIGPYHRNVDRFRDVSIDVFLFGSDVDINRVAVAVENLFSLFRTNIFYRHSRYYNVPGVNSMKNEEEEKNSGQSSVDRRKFLQMAASTAAMVGSSSTALSAQQSTPARPDVAGNDTGALPPVRAGSDFMLDVIKSLGFEYVAANPGSSYRSLHESTINYGMNRNPELLTCLHEEAAVAIAHGYFKIEGKPMAVYAYSTVGLQHAAMAVYSAYCDRVPVVLFVGNDTDAMKRVSRTDIVHTAQDPVAIVRDFTKWDDAPASHGHFAESAVRAYKIAMTPPTLPVVLSVDKYLQELPVPEGANLHIPKLSPTLPPQGDSAAVKEIAKMLVNAEFPVLVVERAARTPAGLKYLVELAELLEAAVVDSIQRMNFPSRHPLNQNDGRGPDLSVISEADVILALEHPLLQSVVYAGGEEGSPSRSRLKPGAKVFSISSLDLFTRSNYQDFGRYQEVDMALAADAEATLPLLIEEVKRLITGDRRRVIEARGAKLAAAHQRRMERTRVRATYGWDDSPISTARIALELWAQIKNKDWSLVSRSDAMAGWPHRFWKFEKYYHHIGQSGSVAIGYSAPASVGAALANRKYGRLSINLQHDGDLMYLPGVLWTAAHHRIPMLTIMHNNRAYNTEVMQVQQIAGQHHRDIGRCRIGTAIEDPNIDYSKLAQSMGWYAEGPITDPKELGPAIRRALAVVEKGQPALLDAVTQPI
;
A
#
# COMPACT_ATOMS: atom_id res chain seq x y z
N MET A 1 -11.24 -67.84 -26.74
CA MET A 1 -11.30 -68.71 -25.54
C MET A 1 -11.93 -67.92 -24.41
N ALA A 2 -13.14 -68.31 -23.99
CA ALA A 2 -13.69 -67.99 -22.66
C ALA A 2 -13.61 -69.29 -21.82
N PRO A 3 -13.58 -69.21 -20.47
CA PRO A 3 -14.80 -69.05 -19.65
C PRO A 3 -14.59 -68.04 -18.49
N ALA A 4 -15.52 -67.18 -18.05
CA ALA A 4 -16.91 -67.32 -17.58
C ALA A 4 -17.08 -67.62 -16.06
N ARG A 5 -17.94 -66.79 -15.44
CA ARG A 5 -18.71 -66.91 -14.17
C ARG A 5 -18.11 -66.24 -12.92
N ARG A 6 -18.91 -65.64 -12.01
CA ARG A 6 -20.25 -65.00 -11.99
C ARG A 6 -20.43 -64.47 -10.54
N ASP A 7 -21.32 -63.50 -10.38
CA ASP A 7 -22.05 -63.11 -9.15
C ASP A 7 -21.33 -62.29 -8.05
N HIS A 8 -21.63 -60.98 -8.01
CA HIS A 8 -22.46 -60.39 -6.94
C HIS A 8 -22.67 -58.88 -7.16
N THR A 9 -23.60 -58.52 -8.04
CA THR A 9 -24.18 -57.18 -8.17
C THR A 9 -25.38 -57.09 -7.23
N ALA A 10 -25.15 -57.00 -5.91
CA ALA A 10 -26.22 -56.84 -4.92
C ALA A 10 -25.81 -56.25 -3.55
N HIS A 11 -24.63 -55.61 -3.41
CA HIS A 11 -24.21 -55.08 -2.11
C HIS A 11 -23.54 -53.69 -2.10
N ARG A 12 -23.91 -52.81 -3.04
CA ARG A 12 -23.50 -51.39 -3.00
C ARG A 12 -24.64 -50.40 -3.27
N ILE A 13 -25.83 -50.73 -2.78
CA ILE A 13 -26.94 -49.79 -2.60
C ILE A 13 -27.41 -49.97 -1.15
N SER A 14 -26.69 -49.34 -0.21
CA SER A 14 -27.07 -49.17 1.21
C SER A 14 -25.87 -48.63 2.00
N SER A 15 -25.53 -47.35 1.85
CA SER A 15 -24.93 -46.50 2.92
C SER A 15 -24.66 -45.06 2.45
N ALA A 16 -25.60 -44.43 1.72
CA ALA A 16 -25.53 -43.01 1.39
C ALA A 16 -26.95 -42.40 1.25
N ALA A 17 -27.85 -42.84 2.13
CA ALA A 17 -29.23 -42.38 2.18
C ALA A 17 -29.64 -42.19 3.64
N GLU A 18 -28.99 -41.25 4.33
CA GLU A 18 -29.38 -40.85 5.69
C GLU A 18 -28.81 -39.46 6.01
N THR A 19 -29.15 -38.43 5.21
CA THR A 19 -29.13 -36.99 5.60
C THR A 19 -29.70 -36.11 4.48
N THR A 20 -30.92 -36.37 4.01
CA THR A 20 -31.57 -35.53 2.97
C THR A 20 -33.03 -35.21 3.27
N LEU A 21 -33.30 -34.91 4.54
CA LEU A 21 -34.51 -34.22 4.98
C LEU A 21 -34.01 -32.98 5.70
N HIS A 22 -34.06 -31.81 5.04
CA HIS A 22 -34.10 -30.44 5.60
C HIS A 22 -33.75 -29.34 4.59
N VAL A 23 -33.24 -29.66 3.39
CA VAL A 23 -32.90 -28.63 2.38
C VAL A 23 -34.17 -27.97 1.80
N GLY A 24 -35.26 -28.71 1.66
CA GLY A 24 -36.53 -28.18 1.11
C GLY A 24 -37.19 -27.14 2.02
N ASP A 25 -37.25 -27.42 3.33
CA ASP A 25 -37.88 -26.53 4.31
C ASP A 25 -37.07 -25.24 4.50
N VAL A 26 -35.74 -25.32 4.38
CA VAL A 26 -34.83 -24.16 4.45
C VAL A 26 -34.99 -23.26 3.23
N LEU A 27 -35.22 -23.83 2.04
CA LEU A 27 -35.43 -23.05 0.82
C LEU A 27 -36.79 -22.34 0.81
N GLU A 28 -37.86 -23.01 1.27
CA GLU A 28 -39.18 -22.40 1.44
C GLU A 28 -39.17 -21.28 2.50
N ALA A 29 -38.48 -21.48 3.63
CA ALA A 29 -38.36 -20.45 4.67
C ALA A 29 -37.53 -19.24 4.18
N PHE A 30 -36.46 -19.47 3.42
CA PHE A 30 -35.58 -18.41 2.91
C PHE A 30 -36.27 -17.57 1.82
N LEU A 31 -37.00 -18.21 0.90
CA LEU A 31 -37.80 -17.53 -0.12
C LEU A 31 -38.99 -16.79 0.49
N GLY A 32 -39.66 -17.39 1.49
CA GLY A 32 -40.74 -16.75 2.24
C GLY A 32 -40.31 -15.48 2.99
N GLN A 33 -39.10 -15.47 3.57
CA GLN A 33 -38.55 -14.29 4.25
C GLN A 33 -38.13 -13.18 3.28
N GLN A 34 -37.47 -13.51 2.16
CA GLN A 34 -37.05 -12.48 1.19
C GLN A 34 -38.22 -11.78 0.52
N VAL A 35 -39.31 -12.52 0.23
CA VAL A 35 -40.50 -11.95 -0.40
C VAL A 35 -41.30 -11.10 0.60
N ARG A 36 -41.43 -11.52 1.87
CA ARG A 36 -42.00 -10.66 2.94
C ARG A 36 -41.18 -9.39 3.16
N GLY A 37 -39.85 -9.47 3.10
CA GLY A 37 -38.95 -8.32 3.25
C GLY A 37 -39.10 -7.29 2.12
N LYS A 38 -39.31 -7.75 0.88
CA LYS A 38 -39.52 -6.88 -0.28
C LYS A 38 -40.95 -6.32 -0.38
N LEU A 39 -41.96 -7.08 0.02
CA LEU A 39 -43.35 -6.57 0.06
C LEU A 39 -43.58 -5.58 1.21
N GLY A 40 -42.90 -5.74 2.35
CA GLY A 40 -42.94 -4.77 3.46
C GLY A 40 -42.22 -3.45 3.18
N THR A 41 -41.32 -3.39 2.18
CA THR A 41 -40.58 -2.18 1.80
C THR A 41 -41.26 -1.36 0.69
N ALA A 42 -42.36 -1.84 0.10
CA ALA A 42 -43.06 -1.17 -0.99
C ALA A 42 -44.50 -0.71 -0.67
N ALA A 43 -44.99 -0.89 0.56
CA ALA A 43 -46.37 -0.54 0.95
C ALA A 43 -46.42 0.67 1.89
N GLY A 44 -46.20 1.87 1.35
CA GLY A 44 -46.76 3.09 1.90
C GLY A 44 -47.93 3.49 0.99
N LEU A 45 -49.16 3.29 1.46
CA LEU A 45 -50.46 3.47 0.78
C LEU A 45 -51.07 2.16 0.22
N THR A 46 -51.80 1.41 1.06
CA THR A 46 -53.19 0.89 0.87
C THR A 46 -53.49 -0.19 1.92
N SER A 47 -54.75 -0.24 2.38
CA SER A 47 -55.28 -1.11 3.45
C SER A 47 -55.22 -2.61 3.15
N ASP A 48 -55.16 -3.40 4.23
CA ASP A 48 -54.82 -4.83 4.36
C ASP A 48 -55.64 -5.90 3.58
N ASP A 49 -56.49 -5.58 2.60
CA ASP A 49 -57.47 -6.56 2.07
C ASP A 49 -57.36 -7.01 0.60
N ASP A 50 -56.44 -6.50 -0.24
CA ASP A 50 -56.52 -6.75 -1.71
C ASP A 50 -55.28 -7.40 -2.39
N ALA A 51 -54.62 -8.37 -1.76
CA ALA A 51 -53.62 -9.20 -2.46
C ALA A 51 -53.59 -10.68 -2.01
N LEU A 52 -54.65 -11.42 -2.32
CA LEU A 52 -54.68 -12.89 -2.19
C LEU A 52 -54.29 -13.56 -3.51
N ALA A 53 -53.02 -13.95 -3.64
CA ALA A 53 -52.57 -14.87 -4.69
C ALA A 53 -52.55 -16.31 -4.15
N PHE A 54 -53.44 -17.16 -4.64
CA PHE A 54 -53.45 -18.60 -4.33
C PHE A 54 -52.38 -19.35 -5.15
N TRP A 55 -51.67 -20.28 -4.51
CA TRP A 55 -50.69 -21.17 -5.13
C TRP A 55 -51.22 -22.61 -5.20
N LYS A 56 -50.95 -23.32 -6.31
CA LYS A 56 -51.08 -24.78 -6.38
C LYS A 56 -49.87 -25.38 -7.09
N MET A 57 -49.02 -26.07 -6.33
CA MET A 57 -47.95 -26.91 -6.86
C MET A 57 -48.48 -28.33 -7.07
N SER A 58 -48.22 -28.92 -8.23
CA SER A 58 -48.39 -30.36 -8.45
C SER A 58 -47.07 -30.95 -8.94
N ARG A 59 -46.57 -31.96 -8.23
CA ARG A 59 -45.42 -32.76 -8.65
C ARG A 59 -45.87 -33.80 -9.67
N HIS A 60 -45.32 -33.78 -10.87
CA HIS A 60 -45.24 -34.95 -11.73
C HIS A 60 -43.79 -35.11 -12.17
N ASP A 61 -43.34 -36.36 -12.11
CA ASP A 61 -42.04 -36.96 -12.40
C ASP A 61 -40.85 -36.01 -12.55
N PHE A 62 -39.85 -36.28 -11.69
CA PHE A 62 -38.53 -35.66 -11.64
C PHE A 62 -38.04 -35.26 -13.04
N ASP A 63 -38.19 -33.98 -13.38
CA ASP A 63 -37.39 -33.20 -14.34
C ASP A 63 -38.04 -31.85 -14.72
N GLU A 64 -39.28 -31.53 -14.26
CA GLU A 64 -39.86 -30.20 -14.50
C GLU A 64 -40.75 -29.68 -13.34
N VAL A 65 -40.54 -28.42 -12.90
CA VAL A 65 -41.48 -27.69 -12.03
C VAL A 65 -42.08 -26.52 -12.81
N ARG A 66 -43.40 -26.52 -13.00
CA ARG A 66 -44.12 -25.40 -13.64
C ARG A 66 -44.87 -24.55 -12.63
N ILE A 67 -44.67 -23.23 -12.72
CA ILE A 67 -45.42 -22.21 -11.97
C ILE A 67 -46.34 -21.48 -12.95
N ARG A 68 -47.64 -21.39 -12.64
CA ARG A 68 -48.61 -20.57 -13.39
C ARG A 68 -49.08 -19.41 -12.53
N LEU A 69 -48.94 -18.19 -13.04
CA LEU A 69 -49.51 -16.97 -12.47
C LEU A 69 -50.78 -16.60 -13.27
N HIS A 70 -51.89 -16.42 -12.57
CA HIS A 70 -53.12 -15.88 -13.15
C HIS A 70 -53.25 -14.40 -12.77
N LEU A 71 -53.20 -13.50 -13.74
CA LEU A 71 -53.56 -12.08 -13.55
C LEU A 71 -55.01 -11.88 -13.97
N THR A 72 -55.85 -11.38 -13.08
CA THR A 72 -57.22 -10.97 -13.39
C THR A 72 -57.22 -9.60 -14.07
N SER A 73 -57.82 -9.52 -15.25
CA SER A 73 -58.03 -8.28 -16.02
C SER A 73 -59.25 -7.50 -15.52
N ARG A 74 -59.08 -6.21 -15.16
CA ARG A 74 -59.99 -5.07 -15.48
C ARG A 74 -59.51 -3.79 -14.78
N ILE A 75 -58.98 -2.83 -15.55
CA ILE A 75 -58.92 -1.42 -15.13
C ILE A 75 -59.58 -0.60 -16.25
N GLY A 76 -60.58 0.21 -15.87
CA GLY A 76 -61.42 1.04 -16.75
C GLY A 76 -60.79 2.39 -17.12
N PRO A 77 -61.46 3.17 -17.99
CA PRO A 77 -60.84 4.18 -18.86
C PRO A 77 -60.44 5.53 -18.22
N TYR A 78 -60.22 5.63 -16.90
CA TYR A 78 -59.98 6.94 -16.25
C TYR A 78 -58.73 7.07 -15.37
N HIS A 79 -57.77 6.15 -15.43
CA HIS A 79 -56.47 6.35 -14.77
C HIS A 79 -55.43 6.97 -15.71
N ARG A 80 -55.08 8.24 -15.47
CA ARG A 80 -53.95 8.94 -16.09
C ARG A 80 -52.64 8.35 -15.56
N ASN A 81 -52.04 7.44 -16.33
CA ASN A 81 -50.60 7.16 -16.45
C ASN A 81 -50.42 5.82 -17.21
N VAL A 82 -50.81 5.79 -18.48
CA VAL A 82 -50.83 4.57 -19.32
C VAL A 82 -49.55 4.39 -20.15
N ASP A 83 -48.44 5.06 -19.81
CA ASP A 83 -47.15 4.89 -20.50
C ASP A 83 -46.06 4.20 -19.67
N ARG A 84 -46.44 3.39 -18.67
CA ARG A 84 -45.47 2.55 -17.90
C ARG A 84 -45.76 1.05 -17.89
N PHE A 85 -46.63 0.56 -18.78
CA PHE A 85 -47.00 -0.87 -18.82
C PHE A 85 -46.68 -1.58 -20.14
N ARG A 86 -45.88 -0.98 -21.03
CA ARG A 86 -45.41 -1.62 -22.27
C ARG A 86 -43.92 -1.96 -22.34
N ASP A 87 -43.16 -1.73 -21.26
CA ASP A 87 -41.77 -2.19 -21.12
C ASP A 87 -41.64 -3.14 -19.92
N VAL A 88 -42.32 -4.29 -19.99
CA VAL A 88 -41.93 -5.45 -19.17
C VAL A 88 -41.15 -6.38 -20.09
N SER A 89 -39.85 -6.08 -20.25
CA SER A 89 -38.90 -7.11 -20.66
C SER A 89 -38.87 -8.18 -19.57
N ILE A 90 -38.83 -9.43 -20.01
CA ILE A 90 -38.54 -10.58 -19.16
C ILE A 90 -37.16 -10.34 -18.55
N ASP A 91 -37.11 -9.86 -17.32
CA ASP A 91 -35.87 -9.78 -16.57
C ASP A 91 -35.45 -11.21 -16.20
N VAL A 92 -34.35 -11.60 -16.83
CA VAL A 92 -33.54 -12.75 -16.47
C VAL A 92 -33.11 -12.59 -15.02
N PHE A 93 -33.42 -13.58 -14.18
CA PHE A 93 -32.87 -13.70 -12.83
C PHE A 93 -31.33 -13.74 -12.90
N LEU A 94 -30.69 -12.61 -12.63
CA LEU A 94 -29.26 -12.55 -12.34
C LEU A 94 -29.07 -12.98 -10.88
N PHE A 95 -28.56 -14.20 -10.70
CA PHE A 95 -28.06 -14.65 -9.40
C PHE A 95 -26.81 -13.84 -9.05
N GLY A 96 -26.92 -13.04 -7.98
CA GLY A 96 -25.75 -12.56 -7.25
C GLY A 96 -24.99 -13.75 -6.67
N SER A 97 -23.68 -13.71 -6.86
CA SER A 97 -22.66 -14.62 -6.35
C SER A 97 -22.95 -15.20 -4.95
N ASP A 98 -23.21 -16.51 -4.91
CA ASP A 98 -22.54 -17.50 -4.03
C ASP A 98 -23.26 -18.86 -4.11
N VAL A 99 -23.00 -19.64 -5.18
CA VAL A 99 -23.10 -21.12 -5.16
C VAL A 99 -22.08 -21.70 -6.16
N ASP A 100 -21.11 -22.45 -5.65
CA ASP A 100 -20.05 -23.13 -6.41
C ASP A 100 -20.48 -24.56 -6.76
N ILE A 101 -20.50 -24.94 -8.06
CA ILE A 101 -20.68 -26.34 -8.50
C ILE A 101 -19.79 -26.65 -9.73
N ASN A 102 -18.58 -27.11 -9.44
CA ASN A 102 -17.74 -27.86 -10.38
C ASN A 102 -18.38 -29.23 -10.70
N ARG A 103 -19.18 -29.31 -11.77
CA ARG A 103 -19.38 -30.52 -12.65
C ARG A 103 -20.42 -30.36 -13.79
N VAL A 104 -20.95 -29.15 -14.05
CA VAL A 104 -21.95 -28.92 -15.12
C VAL A 104 -21.37 -28.25 -16.38
N ALA A 105 -20.09 -27.85 -16.37
CA ALA A 105 -19.48 -27.08 -17.45
C ALA A 105 -19.27 -27.83 -18.79
N VAL A 106 -19.40 -29.17 -18.84
CA VAL A 106 -19.15 -29.94 -20.08
C VAL A 106 -20.45 -30.23 -20.88
N ALA A 107 -21.63 -29.91 -20.35
CA ALA A 107 -22.91 -30.18 -21.03
C ALA A 107 -23.54 -28.95 -21.71
N VAL A 108 -23.09 -27.72 -21.39
CA VAL A 108 -23.77 -26.48 -21.81
C VAL A 108 -23.10 -25.82 -23.04
N GLU A 109 -21.81 -26.04 -23.29
CA GLU A 109 -21.13 -25.53 -24.50
C GLU A 109 -21.63 -26.19 -25.80
N ASN A 110 -22.06 -27.46 -25.76
CA ASN A 110 -22.56 -28.16 -26.94
C ASN A 110 -24.03 -27.85 -27.30
N LEU A 111 -24.80 -27.22 -26.41
CA LEU A 111 -26.19 -26.85 -26.68
C LEU A 111 -26.32 -25.48 -27.38
N PHE A 112 -25.39 -24.56 -27.12
CA PHE A 112 -25.39 -23.22 -27.73
C PHE A 112 -24.81 -23.18 -29.16
N SER A 113 -24.03 -24.18 -29.56
CA SER A 113 -23.53 -24.34 -30.94
C SER A 113 -24.62 -24.77 -31.94
N LEU A 114 -25.75 -25.30 -31.49
CA LEU A 114 -26.80 -25.88 -32.36
C LEU A 114 -27.97 -24.92 -32.63
N PHE A 115 -28.09 -23.81 -31.90
CA PHE A 115 -29.21 -22.86 -32.04
C PHE A 115 -28.89 -21.58 -32.82
N ARG A 116 -27.65 -21.37 -33.30
CA ARG A 116 -27.25 -20.16 -34.04
C ARG A 116 -27.27 -20.28 -35.57
N THR A 117 -27.55 -21.47 -36.12
CA THR A 117 -27.44 -21.73 -37.57
C THR A 117 -28.76 -21.79 -38.32
N ASN A 118 -29.89 -21.49 -37.70
CA ASN A 118 -31.16 -21.37 -38.41
C ASN A 118 -32.06 -20.40 -37.65
N ILE A 119 -32.14 -19.16 -38.13
CA ILE A 119 -33.35 -18.33 -38.17
C ILE A 119 -32.96 -16.94 -38.77
N PHE A 120 -33.58 -16.63 -39.91
CA PHE A 120 -33.57 -15.38 -40.70
C PHE A 120 -32.41 -15.06 -41.66
N TYR A 121 -32.45 -15.76 -42.81
CA TYR A 121 -32.17 -15.19 -44.13
C TYR A 121 -33.51 -15.01 -44.87
N ARG A 122 -33.90 -13.77 -45.22
CA ARG A 122 -34.63 -13.41 -46.48
C ARG A 122 -35.06 -11.93 -46.52
N HIS A 123 -34.49 -11.21 -47.50
CA HIS A 123 -35.11 -10.28 -48.49
C HIS A 123 -36.00 -9.12 -47.98
N SER A 124 -35.95 -7.86 -48.47
CA SER A 124 -35.44 -7.27 -49.71
C SER A 124 -35.62 -5.72 -49.78
N ARG A 125 -34.63 -5.05 -50.40
CA ARG A 125 -34.63 -3.96 -51.43
C ARG A 125 -35.27 -2.54 -51.28
N TYR A 126 -34.53 -1.60 -51.93
CA TYR A 126 -34.80 -0.24 -52.49
C TYR A 126 -34.72 0.96 -51.51
N TYR A 127 -33.83 1.96 -51.69
CA TYR A 127 -33.74 2.93 -52.80
C TYR A 127 -32.31 3.41 -53.17
N ASN A 128 -32.19 3.99 -54.38
CA ASN A 128 -31.02 4.49 -55.11
C ASN A 128 -30.76 6.02 -54.95
N VAL A 129 -29.47 6.44 -54.80
CA VAL A 129 -28.64 7.39 -55.65
C VAL A 129 -29.08 8.89 -55.79
N PRO A 130 -28.27 9.95 -56.17
CA PRO A 130 -26.79 10.26 -56.19
C PRO A 130 -26.36 11.68 -55.68
N GLY A 131 -25.04 11.86 -55.46
CA GLY A 131 -24.21 12.93 -56.10
C GLY A 131 -24.05 14.33 -55.46
N VAL A 132 -22.80 14.81 -55.33
CA VAL A 132 -22.20 16.00 -56.01
C VAL A 132 -20.76 16.25 -55.52
N ASN A 133 -19.81 16.06 -56.47
CA ASN A 133 -18.57 16.78 -56.81
C ASN A 133 -17.80 17.61 -55.76
N SER A 134 -16.52 17.31 -55.48
CA SER A 134 -15.29 17.56 -56.27
C SER A 134 -14.72 18.98 -56.13
N MET A 135 -13.52 19.10 -55.57
CA MET A 135 -12.47 19.98 -56.09
C MET A 135 -11.12 19.26 -55.96
N LYS A 136 -10.55 18.95 -57.13
CA LYS A 136 -9.14 18.67 -57.37
C LYS A 136 -8.33 19.96 -57.27
N ASN A 137 -7.08 19.85 -56.87
CA ASN A 137 -5.93 20.49 -57.52
C ASN A 137 -4.72 19.55 -57.40
N GLU A 138 -4.39 18.90 -58.52
CA GLU A 138 -3.04 18.50 -58.97
C GLU A 138 -2.29 19.80 -59.34
N GLU A 139 -0.98 20.05 -59.25
CA GLU A 139 0.29 19.38 -59.59
C GLU A 139 1.41 20.23 -58.89
N GLU A 140 2.60 19.76 -58.50
CA GLU A 140 3.71 19.31 -59.34
C GLU A 140 4.76 18.45 -58.57
N GLU A 141 5.37 17.55 -59.34
CA GLU A 141 6.43 16.58 -59.05
C GLU A 141 7.81 17.16 -58.64
N LYS A 142 8.59 16.43 -57.81
CA LYS A 142 9.74 15.58 -58.25
C LYS A 142 10.55 14.95 -57.11
N ASN A 143 11.15 13.81 -57.47
CA ASN A 143 12.28 13.08 -56.87
C ASN A 143 12.07 12.06 -55.72
N SER A 144 11.68 10.86 -56.14
CA SER A 144 12.47 9.61 -56.11
C SER A 144 13.28 9.22 -54.86
N GLY A 145 13.00 8.03 -54.31
CA GLY A 145 13.97 7.27 -53.52
C GLY A 145 13.42 6.22 -52.55
N GLN A 146 12.55 5.30 -52.99
CA GLN A 146 12.25 4.10 -52.21
C GLN A 146 13.44 3.13 -52.24
N SER A 147 13.97 2.76 -51.07
CA SER A 147 14.83 1.57 -50.92
C SER A 147 14.14 0.57 -49.99
N SER A 148 13.88 -0.63 -50.51
CA SER A 148 13.36 -1.77 -49.78
C SER A 148 14.53 -2.53 -49.13
N VAL A 149 14.53 -2.67 -47.81
CA VAL A 149 15.54 -3.47 -47.09
C VAL A 149 15.15 -4.95 -47.13
N ASP A 150 15.98 -5.74 -47.80
CA ASP A 150 15.82 -7.19 -47.98
C ASP A 150 16.29 -7.95 -46.73
N ARG A 151 15.32 -8.39 -45.90
CA ARG A 151 15.52 -9.16 -44.66
C ARG A 151 16.28 -10.48 -44.86
N ARG A 152 16.48 -10.95 -46.10
CA ARG A 152 17.08 -12.25 -46.40
C ARG A 152 18.61 -12.24 -46.41
N LYS A 153 19.27 -11.06 -46.44
CA LYS A 153 20.74 -10.94 -46.34
C LYS A 153 21.28 -10.78 -44.92
N PHE A 154 20.45 -10.44 -43.94
CA PHE A 154 20.88 -10.26 -42.54
C PHE A 154 21.05 -11.59 -41.79
N LEU A 155 20.32 -12.63 -42.18
CA LEU A 155 20.36 -13.95 -41.53
C LEU A 155 21.48 -14.89 -42.04
N GLN A 156 22.24 -14.50 -43.08
CA GLN A 156 23.35 -15.29 -43.61
C GLN A 156 24.72 -14.96 -42.99
N MET A 157 24.85 -13.92 -42.16
CA MET A 157 26.11 -13.59 -41.47
C MET A 157 26.20 -14.11 -40.02
N ALA A 158 25.18 -14.79 -39.50
CA ALA A 158 25.16 -15.28 -38.11
C ALA A 158 25.50 -16.78 -37.96
N ALA A 159 25.98 -17.45 -39.01
CA ALA A 159 26.22 -18.89 -38.99
C ALA A 159 27.61 -19.24 -39.57
N SER A 160 28.68 -18.76 -38.94
CA SER A 160 30.05 -19.23 -39.21
C SER A 160 31.02 -18.87 -38.09
N THR A 161 30.84 -19.46 -36.90
CA THR A 161 31.91 -19.70 -35.90
C THR A 161 31.38 -20.66 -34.82
N ALA A 162 31.03 -21.87 -35.23
CA ALA A 162 30.72 -22.97 -34.31
C ALA A 162 31.36 -24.26 -34.83
N ALA A 163 32.69 -24.34 -34.75
CA ALA A 163 33.45 -25.58 -34.85
C ALA A 163 34.89 -25.32 -34.40
N MET A 164 35.19 -25.61 -33.13
CA MET A 164 36.44 -26.24 -32.66
C MET A 164 36.40 -26.30 -31.12
N VAL A 165 35.82 -27.36 -30.59
CA VAL A 165 36.08 -27.83 -29.23
C VAL A 165 36.28 -29.34 -29.31
N GLY A 166 37.53 -29.76 -29.14
CA GLY A 166 37.95 -31.16 -29.15
C GLY A 166 39.27 -31.34 -28.40
N SER A 167 39.14 -31.68 -27.12
CA SER A 167 40.07 -32.43 -26.27
C SER A 167 41.55 -32.00 -26.12
N SER A 168 41.90 -31.59 -24.90
CA SER A 168 43.04 -32.17 -24.17
C SER A 168 42.95 -31.83 -22.68
N SER A 169 42.71 -32.85 -21.87
CA SER A 169 42.73 -32.84 -20.41
C SER A 169 44.15 -33.13 -19.91
N THR A 170 44.77 -32.18 -19.22
CA THR A 170 45.85 -32.43 -18.27
C THR A 170 45.76 -31.45 -17.12
N ALA A 171 45.52 -31.99 -15.92
CA ALA A 171 45.54 -31.28 -14.66
C ALA A 171 46.96 -30.78 -14.35
N LEU A 172 47.09 -29.47 -14.10
CA LEU A 172 48.23 -28.89 -13.41
C LEU A 172 47.71 -27.82 -12.45
N SER A 173 47.95 -28.08 -11.17
CA SER A 173 47.84 -27.12 -10.07
C SER A 173 48.75 -25.92 -10.34
N ALA A 174 48.17 -24.74 -10.51
CA ALA A 174 48.89 -23.48 -10.48
C ALA A 174 48.08 -22.44 -9.70
N GLN A 175 48.64 -22.01 -8.56
CA GLN A 175 48.26 -20.78 -7.86
C GLN A 175 48.29 -19.62 -8.86
N GLN A 176 47.12 -19.10 -9.23
CA GLN A 176 47.04 -17.85 -9.99
C GLN A 176 47.12 -16.68 -9.01
N SER A 177 48.34 -16.13 -8.92
CA SER A 177 48.58 -14.74 -8.57
C SER A 177 47.76 -13.82 -9.49
N THR A 178 46.91 -13.00 -8.91
CA THR A 178 46.25 -11.87 -9.58
C THR A 178 47.28 -11.01 -10.32
N PRO A 179 47.05 -10.60 -11.59
CA PRO A 179 47.91 -9.63 -12.24
C PRO A 179 47.87 -8.32 -11.45
N ALA A 180 49.05 -7.86 -11.02
CA ALA A 180 49.19 -6.55 -10.42
C ALA A 180 48.63 -5.50 -11.39
N ARG A 181 47.74 -4.63 -10.89
CA ARG A 181 47.43 -3.37 -11.56
C ARG A 181 48.75 -2.65 -11.82
N PRO A 182 48.93 -1.97 -12.97
CA PRO A 182 50.12 -1.15 -13.15
C PRO A 182 50.17 -0.16 -11.98
N ASP A 183 51.27 -0.21 -11.23
CA ASP A 183 51.59 0.78 -10.21
C ASP A 183 51.53 2.14 -10.89
N VAL A 184 50.53 2.94 -10.52
CA VAL A 184 50.61 4.38 -10.75
C VAL A 184 51.75 4.82 -9.88
N ALA A 185 52.92 5.00 -10.50
CA ALA A 185 54.11 5.51 -9.87
C ALA A 185 53.71 6.68 -8.97
N GLY A 186 54.04 6.55 -7.68
CA GLY A 186 53.84 7.59 -6.71
C GLY A 186 54.54 8.85 -7.19
N ASN A 187 53.76 9.80 -7.70
CA ASN A 187 54.18 11.18 -7.64
C ASN A 187 54.15 11.54 -6.17
N ASP A 188 55.33 11.59 -5.55
CA ASP A 188 55.60 12.41 -4.37
C ASP A 188 55.30 13.87 -4.75
N THR A 189 54.01 14.21 -4.82
CA THR A 189 53.57 15.59 -4.63
C THR A 189 53.77 15.83 -3.15
N GLY A 190 54.83 16.54 -2.78
CA GLY A 190 55.10 16.91 -1.39
C GLY A 190 53.80 17.28 -0.70
N ALA A 191 53.39 16.48 0.29
CA ALA A 191 52.05 16.53 0.83
C ALA A 191 51.81 17.93 1.37
N LEU A 192 50.99 18.70 0.65
CA LEU A 192 50.47 19.96 1.14
C LEU A 192 49.78 19.66 2.48
N PRO A 193 49.94 20.53 3.50
CA PRO A 193 49.29 20.31 4.78
C PRO A 193 47.78 20.12 4.57
N PRO A 194 47.10 19.27 5.37
CA PRO A 194 45.67 19.02 5.21
C PRO A 194 44.91 20.34 5.27
N VAL A 195 44.22 20.69 4.19
CA VAL A 195 43.34 21.85 4.16
C VAL A 195 42.02 21.42 4.81
N ARG A 196 41.60 22.12 5.86
CA ARG A 196 40.27 21.90 6.46
C ARG A 196 39.20 22.46 5.52
N ALA A 197 38.60 21.57 4.73
CA ALA A 197 37.55 21.94 3.80
C ALA A 197 36.31 22.44 4.56
N GLY A 198 35.51 23.28 3.93
CA GLY A 198 34.24 23.73 4.50
C GLY A 198 33.32 22.58 4.88
N SER A 199 33.31 21.54 4.05
CA SER A 199 32.57 20.30 4.27
C SER A 199 32.96 19.54 5.54
N ASP A 200 34.17 19.72 6.08
CA ASP A 200 34.57 19.09 7.35
C ASP A 200 33.78 19.69 8.51
N PHE A 201 33.68 21.02 8.55
CA PHE A 201 32.86 21.71 9.56
C PHE A 201 31.36 21.40 9.36
N MET A 202 30.90 21.35 8.11
CA MET A 202 29.52 20.97 7.82
C MET A 202 29.23 19.55 8.30
N LEU A 203 30.17 18.62 8.14
CA LEU A 203 30.06 17.28 8.69
C LEU A 203 30.04 17.33 10.22
N ASP A 204 30.91 18.10 10.89
CA ASP A 204 30.89 18.26 12.35
C ASP A 204 29.49 18.69 12.85
N VAL A 205 28.84 19.60 12.13
CA VAL A 205 27.43 20.00 12.38
C VAL A 205 26.49 18.80 12.22
N ILE A 206 26.57 18.07 11.09
CA ILE A 206 25.74 16.88 10.85
C ILE A 206 25.95 15.82 11.95
N LYS A 207 27.19 15.59 12.40
CA LYS A 207 27.52 14.67 13.49
C LYS A 207 26.87 15.11 14.81
N SER A 208 26.84 16.41 15.08
CA SER A 208 26.22 16.97 16.30
C SER A 208 24.72 16.70 16.40
N LEU A 209 24.05 16.46 15.26
CA LEU A 209 22.63 16.13 15.20
C LEU A 209 22.35 14.63 15.42
N GLY A 210 23.38 13.80 15.52
CA GLY A 210 23.25 12.39 15.89
C GLY A 210 22.72 11.49 14.78
N PHE A 211 22.90 11.84 13.50
CA PHE A 211 22.57 10.96 12.38
C PHE A 211 23.45 9.71 12.40
N GLU A 212 22.82 8.53 12.40
CA GLU A 212 23.53 7.25 12.31
C GLU A 212 23.94 6.95 10.87
N TYR A 213 23.15 7.40 9.89
CA TYR A 213 23.33 7.12 8.46
C TYR A 213 23.01 8.34 7.59
N VAL A 214 23.68 8.43 6.43
CA VAL A 214 23.26 9.23 5.26
C VAL A 214 22.92 8.27 4.13
N ALA A 215 21.77 8.41 3.48
CA ALA A 215 21.51 7.74 2.21
C ALA A 215 21.83 8.66 1.03
N ALA A 216 22.45 8.13 -0.03
CA ALA A 216 22.80 8.94 -1.20
C ALA A 216 22.93 8.11 -2.49
N ASN A 217 22.42 8.62 -3.61
CA ASN A 217 22.89 8.22 -4.94
C ASN A 217 23.98 9.19 -5.40
N PRO A 218 25.20 8.75 -5.77
CA PRO A 218 26.37 9.61 -5.95
C PRO A 218 26.14 10.82 -6.87
N GLY A 219 26.52 12.00 -6.40
CA GLY A 219 26.37 13.25 -7.14
C GLY A 219 27.53 14.24 -6.94
N SER A 220 27.92 14.92 -8.01
CA SER A 220 29.03 15.89 -8.01
C SER A 220 28.77 17.20 -7.25
N SER A 221 27.52 17.58 -6.97
CA SER A 221 27.16 18.87 -6.37
C SER A 221 27.31 18.89 -4.84
N TYR A 222 27.41 17.72 -4.23
CA TYR A 222 27.69 17.54 -2.81
C TYR A 222 28.99 16.72 -2.58
N ARG A 223 29.85 16.63 -3.60
CA ARG A 223 31.03 15.74 -3.59
C ARG A 223 31.99 15.97 -2.42
N SER A 224 32.12 17.21 -1.95
CA SER A 224 32.98 17.52 -0.80
C SER A 224 32.34 17.07 0.51
N LEU A 225 31.02 17.17 0.67
CA LEU A 225 30.32 16.52 1.80
C LEU A 225 30.46 14.99 1.77
N HIS A 226 30.38 14.37 0.59
CA HIS A 226 30.64 12.93 0.44
C HIS A 226 32.08 12.62 0.89
N GLU A 227 33.07 13.30 0.32
CA GLU A 227 34.49 13.15 0.64
C GLU A 227 34.74 13.32 2.14
N SER A 228 34.28 14.41 2.75
CA SER A 228 34.41 14.62 4.19
C SER A 228 33.72 13.51 4.97
N THR A 229 32.59 12.98 4.52
CA THR A 229 31.91 11.86 5.22
C THR A 229 32.80 10.61 5.26
N ILE A 230 33.47 10.26 4.16
CA ILE A 230 34.24 9.01 4.05
C ILE A 230 35.68 9.14 4.55
N ASN A 231 36.34 10.29 4.36
CA ASN A 231 37.77 10.47 4.64
C ASN A 231 38.02 11.23 5.95
N TYR A 232 37.39 12.41 6.14
CA TYR A 232 37.49 13.15 7.40
C TYR A 232 36.66 12.47 8.51
N GLY A 233 35.47 12.03 8.14
CA GLY A 233 34.48 11.43 9.02
C GLY A 233 34.67 9.94 9.26
N MET A 234 35.58 9.30 8.51
CA MET A 234 35.86 7.86 8.54
C MET A 234 34.64 6.98 8.29
N ASN A 235 33.68 7.47 7.49
CA ASN A 235 32.41 6.82 7.17
C ASN A 235 31.64 6.35 8.42
N ARG A 236 31.66 7.15 9.48
CA ARG A 236 31.06 6.80 10.77
C ARG A 236 30.38 8.00 11.42
N ASN A 237 29.16 7.78 11.89
CA ASN A 237 28.33 8.76 12.58
C ASN A 237 28.25 10.09 11.80
N PRO A 238 27.72 10.13 10.57
CA PRO A 238 26.95 9.04 9.92
C PRO A 238 27.78 8.10 9.01
N GLU A 239 27.30 6.87 8.83
CA GLU A 239 27.74 5.96 7.75
C GLU A 239 27.00 6.30 6.44
N LEU A 240 27.73 6.39 5.32
CA LEU A 240 27.17 6.67 4.00
C LEU A 240 26.67 5.38 3.33
N LEU A 241 25.36 5.35 3.07
CA LEU A 241 24.66 4.29 2.37
C LEU A 241 24.56 4.62 0.88
N THR A 242 25.37 3.94 0.08
CA THR A 242 25.29 3.99 -1.38
C THR A 242 23.95 3.43 -1.87
N CYS A 243 23.18 4.27 -2.56
CA CYS A 243 21.90 3.93 -3.20
C CYS A 243 22.02 4.03 -4.72
N LEU A 244 21.25 3.23 -5.45
CA LEU A 244 21.27 3.25 -6.93
C LEU A 244 20.25 4.22 -7.55
N HIS A 245 19.48 4.96 -6.74
CA HIS A 245 18.52 5.97 -7.18
C HIS A 245 18.18 6.93 -6.02
N GLU A 246 17.94 8.22 -6.29
CA GLU A 246 17.64 9.23 -5.27
C GLU A 246 16.31 8.99 -4.56
N GLU A 247 15.29 8.54 -5.30
CA GLU A 247 14.01 8.10 -4.74
C GLU A 247 14.20 7.01 -3.67
N ALA A 248 15.08 6.02 -3.96
CA ALA A 248 15.39 4.95 -3.01
C ALA A 248 16.09 5.50 -1.77
N ALA A 249 16.99 6.49 -1.91
CA ALA A 249 17.68 7.10 -0.78
C ALA A 249 16.69 7.77 0.20
N VAL A 250 15.73 8.53 -0.32
CA VAL A 250 14.69 9.17 0.50
C VAL A 250 13.73 8.15 1.10
N ALA A 251 13.31 7.13 0.35
CA ALA A 251 12.40 6.10 0.87
C ALA A 251 13.08 5.19 1.93
N ILE A 252 14.38 4.91 1.82
CA ILE A 252 15.17 4.25 2.88
C ILE A 252 15.15 5.10 4.15
N ALA A 253 15.41 6.42 4.04
CA ALA A 253 15.35 7.32 5.18
C ALA A 253 13.96 7.37 5.83
N HIS A 254 12.91 7.33 4.99
CA HIS A 254 11.52 7.24 5.44
C HIS A 254 11.27 5.97 6.26
N GLY A 255 11.56 4.80 5.70
CA GLY A 255 11.35 3.52 6.40
C GLY A 255 12.17 3.39 7.68
N TYR A 256 13.42 3.89 7.68
CA TYR A 256 14.29 3.92 8.86
C TYR A 256 13.64 4.68 10.02
N PHE A 257 13.10 5.87 9.76
CA PHE A 257 12.43 6.67 10.79
C PHE A 257 11.25 5.93 11.42
N LYS A 258 10.44 5.22 10.63
CA LYS A 258 9.23 4.54 11.15
C LYS A 258 9.54 3.44 12.17
N ILE A 259 10.77 2.94 12.21
CA ILE A 259 11.25 1.99 13.23
C ILE A 259 12.10 2.68 14.31
N GLU A 260 13.07 3.50 13.93
CA GLU A 260 14.04 4.09 14.87
C GLU A 260 13.44 5.25 15.68
N GLY A 261 12.48 5.98 15.12
CA GLY A 261 11.97 7.23 15.70
C GLY A 261 12.96 8.40 15.63
N LYS A 262 14.07 8.26 14.88
CA LYS A 262 15.05 9.32 14.60
C LYS A 262 15.22 9.50 13.09
N PRO A 263 15.38 10.74 12.62
CA PRO A 263 15.49 11.01 11.20
C PRO A 263 16.81 10.48 10.65
N MET A 264 16.81 10.14 9.37
CA MET A 264 18.01 9.84 8.60
C MET A 264 18.29 11.01 7.64
N ALA A 265 19.57 11.33 7.45
CA ALA A 265 19.98 12.34 6.50
C ALA A 265 20.02 11.77 5.08
N VAL A 266 19.77 12.62 4.08
CA VAL A 266 19.89 12.26 2.66
C VAL A 266 20.77 13.29 1.97
N TYR A 267 21.78 12.83 1.23
CA TYR A 267 22.44 13.67 0.25
C TYR A 267 21.79 13.45 -1.10
N ALA A 268 21.31 14.55 -1.69
CA ALA A 268 20.70 14.53 -3.00
C ALA A 268 21.47 15.49 -3.92
N TYR A 269 21.58 15.08 -5.17
CA TYR A 269 22.06 15.96 -6.21
C TYR A 269 21.07 17.12 -6.43
N SER A 270 21.52 18.22 -7.05
CA SER A 270 20.63 19.36 -7.35
C SER A 270 19.48 18.93 -8.28
N THR A 271 18.68 19.89 -8.77
CA THR A 271 17.76 19.80 -9.91
C THR A 271 17.34 18.38 -10.32
N VAL A 272 18.11 17.69 -11.17
CA VAL A 272 17.81 16.35 -11.69
C VAL A 272 17.70 15.26 -10.61
N GLY A 273 18.56 15.26 -9.61
CA GLY A 273 18.46 14.29 -8.51
C GLY A 273 17.25 14.57 -7.61
N LEU A 274 16.94 15.85 -7.40
CA LEU A 274 15.73 16.23 -6.67
C LEU A 274 14.44 15.92 -7.47
N GLN A 275 14.48 15.99 -8.81
CA GLN A 275 13.38 15.51 -9.67
C GLN A 275 13.14 14.01 -9.47
N HIS A 276 14.20 13.20 -9.42
CA HIS A 276 14.10 11.77 -9.09
C HIS A 276 13.63 11.54 -7.64
N ALA A 277 14.07 12.36 -6.68
CA ALA A 277 13.69 12.23 -5.27
C ALA A 277 12.26 12.71 -4.96
N ALA A 278 11.68 13.57 -5.79
CA ALA A 278 10.46 14.34 -5.48
C ALA A 278 9.29 13.46 -5.02
N MET A 279 9.08 12.30 -5.66
CA MET A 279 8.02 11.37 -5.30
C MET A 279 8.19 10.86 -3.86
N ALA A 280 9.40 10.43 -3.49
CA ALA A 280 9.66 9.92 -2.14
C ALA A 280 9.59 11.04 -1.08
N VAL A 281 9.96 12.28 -1.43
CA VAL A 281 9.76 13.45 -0.55
C VAL A 281 8.26 13.70 -0.34
N TYR A 282 7.45 13.62 -1.39
CA TYR A 282 6.00 13.74 -1.30
C TYR A 282 5.40 12.64 -0.42
N SER A 283 5.88 11.39 -0.55
CA SER A 283 5.45 10.28 0.30
C SER A 283 5.78 10.51 1.77
N ALA A 284 6.99 10.99 2.10
CA ALA A 284 7.35 11.37 3.46
C ALA A 284 6.48 12.52 3.99
N TYR A 285 6.12 13.48 3.15
CA TYR A 285 5.21 14.56 3.48
C TYR A 285 3.79 14.06 3.79
N CYS A 286 3.20 13.23 2.95
CA CYS A 286 1.87 12.64 3.20
C CYS A 286 1.86 11.76 4.47
N ASP A 287 2.94 11.02 4.73
CA ASP A 287 3.01 10.09 5.86
C ASP A 287 3.40 10.74 7.20
N ARG A 288 3.80 12.01 7.17
CA ARG A 288 4.32 12.75 8.33
C ARG A 288 5.64 12.18 8.85
N VAL A 289 6.56 11.87 7.94
CA VAL A 289 7.88 11.34 8.26
C VAL A 289 8.97 12.40 8.04
N PRO A 290 9.80 12.70 9.05
CA PRO A 290 10.87 13.67 8.93
C PRO A 290 12.10 13.06 8.25
N VAL A 291 12.32 13.47 7.01
CA VAL A 291 13.58 13.26 6.28
C VAL A 291 14.31 14.60 6.18
N VAL A 292 15.62 14.60 6.45
CA VAL A 292 16.46 15.81 6.34
C VAL A 292 17.32 15.69 5.09
N LEU A 293 17.01 16.47 4.07
CA LEU A 293 17.72 16.45 2.79
C LEU A 293 18.76 17.58 2.73
N PHE A 294 19.97 17.24 2.34
CA PHE A 294 20.99 18.20 1.92
C PHE A 294 21.15 18.08 0.40
N VAL A 295 20.70 19.10 -0.31
CA VAL A 295 20.67 19.15 -1.77
C VAL A 295 21.84 20.00 -2.24
N GLY A 296 22.85 19.40 -2.88
CA GLY A 296 23.99 20.17 -3.38
C GLY A 296 23.59 21.07 -4.55
N ASN A 297 24.00 22.34 -4.58
CA ASN A 297 23.70 23.32 -5.64
C ASN A 297 24.94 24.18 -5.98
N ASP A 298 24.92 24.90 -7.10
CA ASP A 298 26.03 25.81 -7.48
C ASP A 298 25.48 27.20 -7.82
N THR A 299 25.57 28.14 -6.87
CA THR A 299 24.86 29.43 -6.95
C THR A 299 25.59 30.48 -7.78
N ASP A 300 26.92 30.44 -7.81
CA ASP A 300 27.75 31.50 -8.41
C ASP A 300 28.12 31.19 -9.86
N ALA A 301 27.56 31.95 -10.80
CA ALA A 301 27.78 31.74 -12.23
C ALA A 301 29.24 31.86 -12.67
N MET A 302 30.08 32.63 -11.97
CA MET A 302 31.51 32.75 -12.29
C MET A 302 32.31 31.51 -11.93
N LYS A 303 31.73 30.65 -11.09
CA LYS A 303 32.41 29.46 -10.58
C LYS A 303 31.94 28.17 -11.25
N ARG A 304 30.86 28.19 -12.03
CA ARG A 304 30.38 27.03 -12.81
C ARG A 304 31.31 26.75 -13.99
N VAL A 305 32.29 25.86 -13.78
CA VAL A 305 33.35 25.59 -14.77
C VAL A 305 33.01 24.49 -15.77
N SER A 306 32.16 23.52 -15.40
CA SER A 306 31.80 22.41 -16.28
C SER A 306 30.39 22.57 -16.87
N ARG A 307 30.14 21.96 -18.03
CA ARG A 307 28.78 21.87 -18.60
C ARG A 307 27.79 21.33 -17.56
N THR A 308 28.20 20.32 -16.80
CA THR A 308 27.42 19.71 -15.74
C THR A 308 27.05 20.72 -14.64
N ASP A 309 28.01 21.52 -14.16
CA ASP A 309 27.75 22.56 -13.15
C ASP A 309 26.76 23.63 -13.65
N ILE A 310 26.74 23.88 -14.97
CA ILE A 310 25.82 24.84 -15.59
C ILE A 310 24.41 24.27 -15.74
N VAL A 311 24.27 23.03 -16.24
CA VAL A 311 22.94 22.45 -16.56
C VAL A 311 22.27 21.76 -15.38
N HIS A 312 23.01 21.42 -14.32
CA HIS A 312 22.51 20.74 -13.13
C HIS A 312 22.49 21.65 -11.89
N THR A 313 22.20 22.93 -12.08
CA THR A 313 22.02 23.90 -10.98
C THR A 313 20.76 24.74 -11.24
N ALA A 314 20.17 25.27 -10.17
CA ALA A 314 19.02 26.16 -10.28
C ALA A 314 19.19 27.36 -9.34
N GLN A 315 18.56 28.48 -9.69
CA GLN A 315 18.42 29.61 -8.76
C GLN A 315 17.75 29.18 -7.46
N ASP A 316 16.74 28.33 -7.59
CA ASP A 316 16.00 27.74 -6.49
C ASP A 316 15.71 26.26 -6.79
N PRO A 317 16.60 25.33 -6.38
CA PRO A 317 16.38 23.92 -6.63
C PRO A 317 15.19 23.38 -5.83
N VAL A 318 14.87 23.97 -4.68
CA VAL A 318 13.85 23.44 -3.76
C VAL A 318 12.43 23.78 -4.22
N ALA A 319 12.26 24.71 -5.16
CA ALA A 319 10.97 25.08 -5.73
C ALA A 319 10.08 23.89 -6.13
N ILE A 320 10.66 22.82 -6.68
CA ILE A 320 9.92 21.64 -7.14
C ILE A 320 9.37 20.75 -6.00
N VAL A 321 9.85 20.94 -4.77
CA VAL A 321 9.40 20.18 -3.59
C VAL A 321 8.86 21.05 -2.45
N ARG A 322 8.91 22.39 -2.59
CA ARG A 322 8.56 23.33 -1.51
C ARG A 322 7.13 23.16 -0.99
N ASP A 323 6.19 22.86 -1.88
CA ASP A 323 4.77 22.66 -1.52
C ASP A 323 4.50 21.38 -0.71
N PHE A 324 5.50 20.50 -0.61
CA PHE A 324 5.44 19.27 0.18
C PHE A 324 6.68 19.08 1.05
N THR A 325 7.21 20.19 1.56
CA THR A 325 8.23 20.21 2.62
C THR A 325 7.79 21.14 3.75
N LYS A 326 8.25 20.86 4.96
CA LYS A 326 7.91 21.67 6.13
C LYS A 326 8.62 23.01 6.12
N TRP A 327 9.89 22.99 5.76
CA TRP A 327 10.76 24.13 5.74
C TRP A 327 11.97 23.86 4.86
N ASP A 328 12.43 24.89 4.17
CA ASP A 328 13.65 24.89 3.39
C ASP A 328 14.50 26.15 3.65
N ASP A 329 15.81 26.03 3.42
CA ASP A 329 16.75 27.15 3.48
C ASP A 329 17.95 26.91 2.56
N ALA A 330 18.66 27.96 2.19
CA ALA A 330 19.84 27.94 1.34
C ALA A 330 21.01 28.67 2.04
N PRO A 331 21.79 27.96 2.86
CA PRO A 331 22.86 28.58 3.62
C PRO A 331 23.94 29.24 2.77
N ALA A 332 24.26 30.51 3.07
CA ALA A 332 25.27 31.29 2.34
C ALA A 332 26.65 31.34 3.04
N SER A 333 26.76 30.75 4.25
CA SER A 333 28.00 30.68 5.02
C SER A 333 28.02 29.47 5.96
N HIS A 334 29.19 29.11 6.50
CA HIS A 334 29.33 27.99 7.43
C HIS A 334 28.53 28.19 8.72
N GLY A 335 28.56 29.41 9.30
CA GLY A 335 27.76 29.75 10.47
C GLY A 335 26.26 29.65 10.19
N HIS A 336 25.81 30.15 9.03
CA HIS A 336 24.42 30.00 8.58
C HIS A 336 24.06 28.52 8.38
N PHE A 337 24.94 27.69 7.83
CA PHE A 337 24.70 26.25 7.70
C PHE A 337 24.52 25.58 9.08
N ALA A 338 25.39 25.91 10.05
CA ALA A 338 25.28 25.37 11.41
C ALA A 338 23.93 25.70 12.05
N GLU A 339 23.48 26.95 11.98
CA GLU A 339 22.15 27.33 12.46
C GLU A 339 21.02 26.63 11.71
N SER A 340 21.13 26.57 10.39
CA SER A 340 20.08 26.01 9.52
C SER A 340 19.92 24.52 9.72
N ALA A 341 21.01 23.77 9.88
CA ALA A 341 20.97 22.32 10.11
C ALA A 341 20.34 21.99 11.47
N VAL A 342 20.72 22.71 12.55
CA VAL A 342 20.12 22.54 13.87
C VAL A 342 18.63 22.93 13.85
N ARG A 343 18.29 24.02 13.16
CA ARG A 343 16.91 24.47 12.95
C ARG A 343 16.09 23.46 12.13
N ALA A 344 16.66 22.93 11.05
CA ALA A 344 16.04 21.90 10.19
C ALA A 344 15.65 20.68 11.01
N TYR A 345 16.59 20.14 11.80
CA TYR A 345 16.33 18.99 12.65
C TYR A 345 15.20 19.27 13.64
N LYS A 346 15.24 20.42 14.33
CA LYS A 346 14.21 20.82 15.29
C LYS A 346 12.83 20.95 14.63
N ILE A 347 12.75 21.60 13.48
CA ILE A 347 11.50 21.81 12.73
C ILE A 347 10.93 20.46 12.25
N ALA A 348 11.77 19.61 11.66
CA ALA A 348 11.38 18.31 11.14
C ALA A 348 10.79 17.41 12.25
N MET A 349 11.41 17.43 13.44
CA MET A 349 11.01 16.60 14.58
C MET A 349 9.89 17.18 15.45
N THR A 350 9.50 18.44 15.26
CA THR A 350 8.35 19.02 15.98
C THR A 350 7.05 18.56 15.30
N PRO A 351 6.04 18.04 16.02
CA PRO A 351 4.75 17.65 15.43
C PRO A 351 4.02 18.82 14.72
N PRO A 352 3.34 18.58 13.60
CA PRO A 352 3.40 17.35 12.81
C PRO A 352 4.77 17.21 12.14
N THR A 353 5.35 16.01 12.19
CA THR A 353 6.70 15.72 11.65
C THR A 353 6.65 15.61 10.12
N LEU A 354 7.62 16.15 9.41
CA LEU A 354 7.59 16.33 7.95
C LEU A 354 9.01 16.53 7.37
N PRO A 355 9.22 16.31 6.06
CA PRO A 355 10.53 16.49 5.43
C PRO A 355 10.98 17.95 5.40
N VAL A 356 12.29 18.18 5.47
CA VAL A 356 12.95 19.50 5.36
C VAL A 356 14.12 19.42 4.40
N VAL A 357 14.45 20.54 3.75
CA VAL A 357 15.47 20.58 2.70
C VAL A 357 16.44 21.74 2.92
N LEU A 358 17.74 21.46 2.90
CA LEU A 358 18.78 22.49 2.85
C LEU A 358 19.47 22.45 1.50
N SER A 359 19.39 23.54 0.75
CA SER A 359 20.17 23.71 -0.48
C SER A 359 21.59 24.16 -0.12
N VAL A 360 22.56 23.27 -0.32
CA VAL A 360 23.94 23.47 0.08
C VAL A 360 24.79 23.86 -1.12
N ASP A 361 25.38 25.05 -1.09
CA ASP A 361 26.26 25.52 -2.15
C ASP A 361 27.57 24.71 -2.21
N LYS A 362 27.98 24.33 -3.42
CA LYS A 362 29.18 23.53 -3.71
C LYS A 362 30.47 24.22 -3.26
N TYR A 363 30.58 25.54 -3.44
CA TYR A 363 31.77 26.29 -3.03
C TYR A 363 31.87 26.46 -1.53
N LEU A 364 30.72 26.58 -0.86
CA LEU A 364 30.70 26.55 0.59
C LEU A 364 31.25 25.23 1.14
N GLN A 365 31.04 24.12 0.43
CA GLN A 365 31.60 22.83 0.83
C GLN A 365 33.11 22.71 0.53
N GLU A 366 33.53 23.13 -0.67
CA GLU A 366 34.88 22.86 -1.19
C GLU A 366 35.95 23.84 -0.70
N LEU A 367 35.59 25.10 -0.45
CA LEU A 367 36.55 26.11 -0.02
C LEU A 367 36.94 25.93 1.44
N PRO A 368 38.19 26.23 1.81
CA PRO A 368 38.61 26.18 3.20
C PRO A 368 37.76 27.12 4.06
N VAL A 369 37.52 26.71 5.30
CA VAL A 369 37.01 27.64 6.31
C VAL A 369 38.04 28.78 6.46
N PRO A 370 37.62 30.06 6.38
CA PRO A 370 38.55 31.19 6.52
C PRO A 370 39.37 31.11 7.82
N GLU A 371 40.66 31.42 7.72
CA GLU A 371 41.54 31.44 8.89
C GLU A 371 41.03 32.44 9.94
N GLY A 372 41.00 32.03 11.21
CA GLY A 372 40.45 32.83 12.29
C GLY A 372 38.92 32.89 12.38
N ALA A 373 38.18 32.15 11.54
CA ALA A 373 36.72 32.06 11.65
C ALA A 373 36.31 31.41 13.00
N ASN A 374 35.57 32.15 13.82
CA ASN A 374 34.99 31.64 15.06
C ASN A 374 33.64 30.95 14.78
N LEU A 375 33.69 29.72 14.28
CA LEU A 375 32.49 28.94 13.98
C LEU A 375 31.93 28.24 15.23
N HIS A 376 30.64 28.45 15.48
CA HIS A 376 29.91 27.82 16.57
C HIS A 376 28.83 26.89 16.02
N ILE A 377 28.72 25.69 16.59
CA ILE A 377 27.61 24.77 16.33
C ILE A 377 26.55 25.01 17.42
N PRO A 378 25.35 25.53 17.08
CA PRO A 378 24.31 25.77 18.07
C PRO A 378 23.87 24.48 18.75
N LYS A 379 23.52 24.58 20.05
CA LYS A 379 22.95 23.46 20.79
C LYS A 379 21.54 23.16 20.27
N LEU A 380 21.29 21.90 19.92
CA LEU A 380 19.94 21.41 19.65
C LEU A 380 19.12 21.36 20.95
N SER A 381 18.04 22.15 21.00
CA SER A 381 17.07 22.14 22.11
C SER A 381 15.79 21.43 21.67
N PRO A 382 15.40 20.30 22.29
CA PRO A 382 14.19 19.57 21.92
C PRO A 382 12.93 20.38 22.23
N THR A 383 11.90 20.21 21.40
CA THR A 383 10.57 20.80 21.61
C THR A 383 9.68 19.80 22.33
N LEU A 384 8.93 20.24 23.34
CA LEU A 384 7.83 19.45 23.90
C LEU A 384 6.58 19.64 23.03
N PRO A 385 5.90 18.56 22.60
CA PRO A 385 4.66 18.69 21.85
C PRO A 385 3.59 19.45 22.65
N PRO A 386 2.78 20.30 22.01
CA PRO A 386 1.71 21.05 22.69
C PRO A 386 0.62 20.10 23.16
N GLN A 387 0.12 20.32 24.38
CA GLN A 387 -1.00 19.58 24.96
C GLN A 387 -2.32 20.32 24.74
N GLY A 388 -3.42 19.57 24.70
CA GLY A 388 -4.77 20.13 24.64
C GLY A 388 -5.10 20.99 25.86
N ASP A 389 -5.95 22.00 25.67
CA ASP A 389 -6.44 22.84 26.77
C ASP A 389 -7.13 22.01 27.86
N SER A 390 -6.80 22.28 29.12
CA SER A 390 -7.27 21.50 30.27
C SER A 390 -8.79 21.50 30.44
N ALA A 391 -9.49 22.60 30.10
CA ALA A 391 -10.95 22.65 30.20
C ALA A 391 -11.61 21.87 29.07
N ALA A 392 -11.10 22.00 27.84
CA ALA A 392 -11.53 21.22 26.69
C ALA A 392 -11.31 19.71 26.89
N VAL A 393 -10.16 19.31 27.43
CA VAL A 393 -9.85 17.90 27.77
C VAL A 393 -10.86 17.34 28.79
N LYS A 394 -11.20 18.12 29.83
CA LYS A 394 -12.21 17.73 30.82
C LYS A 394 -13.60 17.56 30.20
N GLU A 395 -13.96 18.42 29.27
CA GLU A 395 -15.24 18.32 28.56
C GLU A 395 -15.31 17.08 27.67
N ILE A 396 -14.26 16.83 26.88
CA ILE A 396 -14.15 15.61 26.05
C ILE A 396 -14.20 14.36 26.93
N ALA A 397 -13.47 14.33 28.04
CA ALA A 397 -13.49 13.21 28.99
C ALA A 397 -14.92 12.95 29.51
N LYS A 398 -15.64 14.01 29.87
CA LYS A 398 -17.03 13.91 30.33
C LYS A 398 -17.96 13.38 29.24
N MET A 399 -17.80 13.81 28.00
CA MET A 399 -18.61 13.31 26.87
C MET A 399 -18.34 11.83 26.63
N LEU A 400 -17.07 11.42 26.60
CA LEU A 400 -16.66 10.03 26.39
C LEU A 400 -17.16 9.09 27.50
N VAL A 401 -17.04 9.49 28.77
CA VAL A 401 -17.49 8.66 29.90
C VAL A 401 -19.01 8.47 29.89
N ASN A 402 -19.76 9.49 29.47
CA ASN A 402 -21.23 9.44 29.43
C ASN A 402 -21.80 8.79 28.16
N ALA A 403 -20.99 8.66 27.10
CA ALA A 403 -21.39 8.07 25.83
C ALA A 403 -21.94 6.64 25.97
N GLU A 404 -23.00 6.34 25.23
CA GLU A 404 -23.55 5.00 25.07
C GLU A 404 -22.65 4.14 24.17
N PHE A 405 -22.09 4.72 23.10
CA PHE A 405 -21.21 4.05 22.16
C PHE A 405 -20.10 5.00 21.66
N PRO A 406 -19.05 5.25 22.47
CA PRO A 406 -17.91 6.05 22.05
C PRO A 406 -17.05 5.29 21.03
N VAL A 407 -16.61 6.00 20.00
CA VAL A 407 -15.66 5.50 18.98
C VAL A 407 -14.40 6.36 18.97
N LEU A 408 -13.24 5.72 19.01
CA LEU A 408 -11.94 6.35 18.80
C LEU A 408 -11.53 6.16 17.34
N VAL A 409 -11.27 7.24 16.63
CA VAL A 409 -10.79 7.23 15.24
C VAL A 409 -9.33 7.67 15.25
N VAL A 410 -8.42 6.77 14.89
CA VAL A 410 -6.97 6.97 15.07
C VAL A 410 -6.23 6.74 13.76
N GLU A 411 -5.23 7.58 13.47
CA GLU A 411 -4.41 7.41 12.26
C GLU A 411 -2.91 7.59 12.52
N ARG A 412 -2.47 8.70 13.12
CA ARG A 412 -1.05 8.95 13.40
C ARG A 412 -0.77 9.22 14.88
N ALA A 413 -1.65 8.77 15.77
CA ALA A 413 -1.66 9.15 17.18
C ALA A 413 -0.51 8.53 17.99
N ALA A 414 -0.17 7.25 17.82
CA ALA A 414 0.95 6.63 18.52
C ALA A 414 2.27 6.91 17.77
N ARG A 415 3.05 7.88 18.24
CA ARG A 415 4.40 8.23 17.75
C ARG A 415 5.51 7.53 18.53
N THR A 416 5.19 7.00 19.71
CA THR A 416 6.15 6.28 20.56
C THR A 416 5.56 5.00 21.15
N PRO A 417 6.40 4.10 21.73
CA PRO A 417 5.91 2.96 22.50
C PRO A 417 4.99 3.33 23.67
N ALA A 418 5.09 4.56 24.21
CA ALA A 418 4.18 5.04 25.24
C ALA A 418 2.81 5.41 24.64
N GLY A 419 2.79 6.07 23.48
CA GLY A 419 1.55 6.39 22.75
C GLY A 419 0.68 5.17 22.47
N LEU A 420 1.29 4.05 22.04
CA LEU A 420 0.56 2.78 21.87
C LEU A 420 -0.11 2.32 23.18
N LYS A 421 0.59 2.41 24.31
CA LYS A 421 0.05 2.03 25.62
C LYS A 421 -1.09 2.97 26.05
N TYR A 422 -0.94 4.27 25.83
CA TYR A 422 -1.97 5.25 26.17
C TYR A 422 -3.25 5.04 25.35
N LEU A 423 -3.13 4.73 24.05
CA LEU A 423 -4.30 4.42 23.23
C LEU A 423 -5.01 3.15 23.69
N VAL A 424 -4.26 2.09 24.03
CA VAL A 424 -4.82 0.86 24.61
C VAL A 424 -5.52 1.16 25.92
N GLU A 425 -4.88 1.87 26.83
CA GLU A 425 -5.44 2.22 28.13
C GLU A 425 -6.72 3.06 28.01
N LEU A 426 -6.73 4.08 27.15
CA LEU A 426 -7.93 4.89 26.92
C LEU A 426 -9.08 4.05 26.34
N ALA A 427 -8.78 3.20 25.35
CA ALA A 427 -9.77 2.33 24.74
C ALA A 427 -10.35 1.33 25.75
N GLU A 428 -9.52 0.69 26.58
CA GLU A 428 -9.94 -0.26 27.61
C GLU A 428 -10.73 0.41 28.74
N LEU A 429 -10.32 1.58 29.22
CA LEU A 429 -11.06 2.33 30.26
C LEU A 429 -12.48 2.69 29.82
N LEU A 430 -12.65 2.96 28.53
CA LEU A 430 -13.93 3.32 27.94
C LEU A 430 -14.61 2.11 27.29
N GLU A 431 -13.99 0.93 27.18
CA GLU A 431 -14.47 -0.15 26.29
C GLU A 431 -14.96 0.41 24.93
N ALA A 432 -14.16 1.32 24.35
CA ALA A 432 -14.51 2.10 23.17
C ALA A 432 -14.05 1.37 21.90
N ALA A 433 -14.89 1.38 20.87
CA ALA A 433 -14.51 0.81 19.58
C ALA A 433 -13.39 1.66 18.94
N VAL A 434 -12.36 1.02 18.40
CA VAL A 434 -11.20 1.71 17.79
C VAL A 434 -11.19 1.47 16.29
N VAL A 435 -11.31 2.56 15.54
CA VAL A 435 -11.17 2.62 14.09
C VAL A 435 -9.78 3.15 13.78
N ASP A 436 -8.86 2.23 13.45
CA ASP A 436 -7.47 2.54 13.09
C ASP A 436 -7.29 2.53 11.56
N SER A 437 -6.73 3.60 11.00
CA SER A 437 -6.41 3.72 9.57
C SER A 437 -5.08 3.03 9.18
N ILE A 438 -4.36 2.43 10.13
CA ILE A 438 -3.15 1.61 9.93
C ILE A 438 -1.99 2.35 9.22
N GLN A 439 -1.98 3.68 9.26
CA GLN A 439 -0.84 4.46 8.73
C GLN A 439 0.44 4.27 9.57
N ARG A 440 0.29 3.78 10.81
CA ARG A 440 1.34 3.31 11.71
C ARG A 440 0.75 2.31 12.72
N MET A 441 1.60 1.79 13.60
CA MET A 441 1.17 0.91 14.69
C MET A 441 0.47 1.71 15.82
N ASN A 442 -0.83 1.98 15.68
CA ASN A 442 -1.62 2.67 16.72
C ASN A 442 -2.29 1.72 17.71
N PHE A 443 -2.77 0.56 17.25
CA PHE A 443 -3.59 -0.31 18.10
C PHE A 443 -3.36 -1.80 17.80
N PRO A 444 -3.42 -2.68 18.80
CA PRO A 444 -3.20 -4.11 18.56
C PRO A 444 -4.24 -4.73 17.64
N SER A 445 -3.80 -5.45 16.62
CA SER A 445 -4.68 -5.99 15.55
C SER A 445 -5.73 -6.99 16.07
N ARG A 446 -5.38 -7.72 17.14
CA ARG A 446 -6.22 -8.77 17.74
C ARG A 446 -6.93 -8.33 19.01
N HIS A 447 -6.89 -7.04 19.32
CA HIS A 447 -7.64 -6.50 20.44
C HIS A 447 -9.14 -6.56 20.15
N PRO A 448 -10.00 -6.98 21.11
CA PRO A 448 -11.45 -7.05 20.91
C PRO A 448 -12.11 -5.72 20.49
N LEU A 449 -11.52 -4.60 20.90
CA LEU A 449 -11.99 -3.26 20.56
C LEU A 449 -11.59 -2.78 19.16
N ASN A 450 -10.65 -3.47 18.50
CA ASN A 450 -10.21 -3.10 17.16
C ASN A 450 -11.29 -3.40 16.11
N GLN A 451 -11.71 -2.37 15.37
CA GLN A 451 -12.69 -2.46 14.30
C GLN A 451 -12.08 -2.57 12.91
N ASN A 452 -10.76 -2.69 12.80
CA ASN A 452 -10.11 -2.94 11.53
C ASN A 452 -10.12 -4.44 11.20
N ASP A 453 -10.54 -4.79 9.99
CA ASP A 453 -10.59 -6.18 9.52
C ASP A 453 -9.36 -6.55 8.65
N GLY A 454 -8.37 -5.68 8.55
CA GLY A 454 -7.17 -5.81 7.72
C GLY A 454 -7.28 -5.22 6.32
N ARG A 455 -8.47 -5.16 5.69
CA ARG A 455 -8.67 -4.46 4.40
C ARG A 455 -9.04 -2.99 4.61
N GLY A 456 -9.43 -2.62 5.82
CA GLY A 456 -9.75 -1.27 6.22
C GLY A 456 -10.55 -1.28 7.53
N PRO A 457 -10.88 -0.09 8.06
CA PRO A 457 -11.75 0.00 9.21
C PRO A 457 -13.19 -0.41 8.85
N ASP A 458 -13.84 -1.15 9.74
CA ASP A 458 -15.28 -1.41 9.69
C ASP A 458 -16.03 -0.12 10.04
N LEU A 459 -16.39 0.65 9.00
CA LEU A 459 -17.04 1.95 9.17
C LEU A 459 -18.51 1.85 9.59
N SER A 460 -19.09 0.65 9.72
CA SER A 460 -20.49 0.53 10.18
C SER A 460 -20.67 1.05 11.61
N VAL A 461 -19.64 0.88 12.46
CA VAL A 461 -19.64 1.33 13.86
C VAL A 461 -19.76 2.85 14.00
N ILE A 462 -19.39 3.61 12.96
CA ILE A 462 -19.53 5.08 12.93
C ILE A 462 -21.01 5.49 12.99
N SER A 463 -21.90 4.69 12.40
CA SER A 463 -23.33 4.98 12.40
C SER A 463 -24.03 4.68 13.72
N GLU A 464 -23.38 3.94 14.61
CA GLU A 464 -23.85 3.64 15.96
C GLU A 464 -23.33 4.65 16.99
N ALA A 465 -22.26 5.38 16.64
CA ALA A 465 -21.58 6.29 17.55
C ALA A 465 -22.44 7.49 17.96
N ASP A 466 -22.48 7.77 19.25
CA ASP A 466 -23.00 9.02 19.82
C ASP A 466 -21.88 10.00 20.16
N VAL A 467 -20.65 9.51 20.40
CA VAL A 467 -19.44 10.34 20.55
C VAL A 467 -18.29 9.75 19.74
N ILE A 468 -17.64 10.58 18.93
CA ILE A 468 -16.42 10.23 18.18
C ILE A 468 -15.28 11.13 18.65
N LEU A 469 -14.13 10.54 18.99
CA LEU A 469 -12.88 11.26 19.21
C LEU A 469 -11.87 10.86 18.13
N ALA A 470 -11.51 11.82 17.28
CA ALA A 470 -10.49 11.66 16.26
C ALA A 470 -9.11 12.11 16.78
N LEU A 471 -8.09 11.27 16.60
CA LEU A 471 -6.72 11.50 17.07
C LEU A 471 -5.74 11.45 15.91
N GLU A 472 -5.12 12.60 15.60
CA GLU A 472 -4.19 12.79 14.48
C GLU A 472 -4.71 12.24 13.14
N HIS A 473 -5.96 12.55 12.81
CA HIS A 473 -6.67 12.01 11.64
C HIS A 473 -6.94 13.12 10.59
N PRO A 474 -6.08 13.33 9.58
CA PRO A 474 -6.23 14.39 8.57
C PRO A 474 -7.53 14.32 7.77
N LEU A 475 -8.01 13.11 7.45
CA LEU A 475 -9.13 12.89 6.53
C LEU A 475 -10.36 12.30 7.22
N LEU A 476 -10.70 12.78 8.42
CA LEU A 476 -11.84 12.28 9.20
C LEU A 476 -13.19 12.35 8.43
N GLN A 477 -13.33 13.24 7.44
CA GLN A 477 -14.44 13.23 6.48
C GLN A 477 -14.65 11.85 5.83
N SER A 478 -13.59 11.18 5.38
CA SER A 478 -13.68 9.86 4.72
C SER A 478 -14.32 8.79 5.63
N VAL A 479 -14.16 8.95 6.93
CA VAL A 479 -14.73 8.09 7.97
C VAL A 479 -16.19 8.45 8.22
N VAL A 480 -16.51 9.74 8.36
CA VAL A 480 -17.86 10.19 8.75
C VAL A 480 -18.82 10.42 7.58
N TYR A 481 -18.36 10.43 6.33
CA TYR A 481 -19.19 10.56 5.12
C TYR A 481 -18.99 9.42 4.13
N ALA A 482 -20.09 8.82 3.68
CA ALA A 482 -20.09 7.90 2.54
C ALA A 482 -20.10 8.69 1.23
N GLY A 483 -19.18 8.35 0.33
CA GLY A 483 -19.27 8.77 -1.07
C GLY A 483 -20.55 8.21 -1.69
N GLY A 484 -21.23 9.02 -2.49
CA GLY A 484 -22.27 8.50 -3.38
C GLY A 484 -21.64 7.82 -4.60
N GLU A 485 -22.40 6.97 -5.30
CA GLU A 485 -22.06 6.61 -6.69
C GLU A 485 -21.92 7.87 -7.55
N GLU A 486 -21.24 7.80 -8.70
CA GLU A 486 -21.00 8.95 -9.58
C GLU A 486 -22.25 9.86 -9.71
N GLY A 487 -22.14 11.10 -9.25
CA GLY A 487 -23.21 12.11 -9.29
C GLY A 487 -24.15 12.14 -8.07
N SER A 488 -24.08 11.17 -7.15
CA SER A 488 -24.88 11.20 -5.91
C SER A 488 -24.20 12.01 -4.81
N PRO A 489 -24.95 12.88 -4.09
CA PRO A 489 -24.39 13.67 -2.99
C PRO A 489 -23.91 12.77 -1.86
N SER A 490 -22.74 13.09 -1.29
CA SER A 490 -22.18 12.36 -0.14
C SER A 490 -23.14 12.38 1.05
N ARG A 491 -23.32 11.22 1.71
CA ARG A 491 -24.24 11.07 2.84
C ARG A 491 -23.46 10.94 4.16
N SER A 492 -23.91 11.66 5.20
CA SER A 492 -23.33 11.49 6.54
C SER A 492 -23.59 10.08 7.07
N ARG A 493 -22.57 9.45 7.65
CA ARG A 493 -22.67 8.20 8.42
C ARG A 493 -23.09 8.46 9.86
N LEU A 494 -22.99 9.70 10.35
CA LEU A 494 -23.25 10.02 11.74
C LEU A 494 -24.74 9.83 12.09
N LYS A 495 -24.99 9.28 13.28
CA LYS A 495 -26.31 9.28 13.90
C LYS A 495 -26.74 10.74 14.17
N PRO A 496 -28.02 11.10 14.02
CA PRO A 496 -28.51 12.41 14.43
C PRO A 496 -28.13 12.72 15.89
N GLY A 497 -27.50 13.89 16.10
CA GLY A 497 -27.06 14.33 17.43
C GLY A 497 -25.72 13.76 17.91
N ALA A 498 -25.03 12.94 17.11
CA ALA A 498 -23.69 12.47 17.44
C ALA A 498 -22.71 13.65 17.59
N LYS A 499 -21.82 13.56 18.58
CA LYS A 499 -20.79 14.55 18.87
C LYS A 499 -19.44 14.11 18.32
N VAL A 500 -18.74 15.00 17.63
CA VAL A 500 -17.44 14.73 17.02
C VAL A 500 -16.38 15.68 17.56
N PHE A 501 -15.30 15.14 18.08
CA PHE A 501 -14.17 15.87 18.63
C PHE A 501 -12.89 15.50 17.89
N SER A 502 -11.96 16.44 17.75
CA SER A 502 -10.62 16.18 17.20
C SER A 502 -9.52 16.69 18.12
N ILE A 503 -8.43 15.94 18.22
CA ILE A 503 -7.15 16.39 18.78
C ILE A 503 -6.09 16.11 17.72
N SER A 504 -5.52 17.17 17.15
CA SER A 504 -4.48 17.00 16.14
C SER A 504 -3.49 18.15 16.09
N SER A 505 -2.22 17.77 15.93
CA SER A 505 -1.14 18.71 15.62
C SER A 505 -1.26 19.32 14.22
N LEU A 506 -2.09 18.75 13.34
CA LEU A 506 -2.29 19.25 11.97
C LEU A 506 -2.91 20.65 11.94
N ASP A 507 -3.71 21.02 12.93
CA ASP A 507 -4.28 22.37 13.03
C ASP A 507 -3.22 23.44 13.35
N LEU A 508 -2.01 23.02 13.76
CA LEU A 508 -0.86 23.90 14.03
C LEU A 508 0.06 24.09 12.83
N PHE A 509 -0.12 23.32 11.76
CA PHE A 509 0.69 23.42 10.56
C PHE A 509 -0.14 23.13 9.31
N THR A 510 -0.29 24.15 8.46
CA THR A 510 -1.06 24.05 7.22
C THR A 510 -0.23 24.53 6.03
N ARG A 511 -0.33 23.82 4.91
CA ARG A 511 0.17 24.23 3.59
C ARG A 511 -1.02 24.34 2.64
N SER A 512 -0.87 25.04 1.51
CA SER A 512 -1.92 25.13 0.48
C SER A 512 -2.10 23.86 -0.35
N ASN A 513 -1.19 22.89 -0.23
CA ASN A 513 -1.26 21.63 -0.96
C ASN A 513 -2.49 20.80 -0.52
N TYR A 514 -3.29 20.34 -1.48
CA TYR A 514 -4.66 19.84 -1.30
C TYR A 514 -4.80 18.54 -0.50
N GLN A 515 -3.73 17.81 -0.24
CA GLN A 515 -3.81 16.45 0.33
C GLN A 515 -4.49 16.36 1.71
N ASP A 516 -4.48 17.43 2.50
CA ASP A 516 -5.11 17.49 3.83
C ASP A 516 -6.50 18.13 3.77
N PHE A 517 -6.91 18.60 2.59
CA PHE A 517 -8.18 19.27 2.36
C PHE A 517 -9.13 18.32 1.64
N GLY A 518 -9.84 17.55 2.44
CA GLY A 518 -11.12 16.97 2.03
C GLY A 518 -12.24 18.00 2.08
N ARG A 519 -13.47 17.51 2.19
CA ARG A 519 -14.62 18.36 2.55
C ARG A 519 -14.36 19.00 3.93
N TYR A 520 -14.76 20.26 4.13
CA TYR A 520 -14.60 20.93 5.42
C TYR A 520 -15.21 20.10 6.54
N GLN A 521 -14.46 19.92 7.62
CA GLN A 521 -14.82 19.01 8.69
C GLN A 521 -15.53 19.75 9.80
N GLU A 522 -16.83 19.50 9.91
CA GLU A 522 -17.64 19.98 11.02
C GLU A 522 -17.40 19.07 12.23
N VAL A 523 -16.75 19.62 13.26
CA VAL A 523 -16.56 18.99 14.56
C VAL A 523 -17.12 19.92 15.64
N ASP A 524 -17.62 19.34 16.73
CA ASP A 524 -18.14 20.09 17.87
C ASP A 524 -17.03 20.79 18.67
N MET A 525 -15.83 20.20 18.68
CA MET A 525 -14.63 20.83 19.25
C MET A 525 -13.36 20.29 18.58
N ALA A 526 -12.50 21.19 18.13
CA ALA A 526 -11.16 20.88 17.61
C ALA A 526 -10.10 21.40 18.58
N LEU A 527 -9.19 20.54 19.04
CA LEU A 527 -8.04 20.90 19.85
C LEU A 527 -6.79 20.86 18.98
N ALA A 528 -6.24 22.04 18.69
CA ALA A 528 -4.96 22.19 18.02
C ALA A 528 -3.81 21.81 18.97
N ALA A 529 -3.56 20.52 19.11
CA ALA A 529 -2.63 19.92 20.06
C ALA A 529 -2.17 18.54 19.60
N ASP A 530 -1.04 18.07 20.11
CA ASP A 530 -0.57 16.72 19.85
C ASP A 530 -1.39 15.70 20.64
N ALA A 531 -1.94 14.70 19.93
CA ALA A 531 -2.79 13.68 20.57
C ALA A 531 -2.04 12.89 21.63
N GLU A 532 -0.84 12.37 21.31
CA GLU A 532 -0.05 11.55 22.24
C GLU A 532 0.26 12.30 23.55
N ALA A 533 0.67 13.57 23.45
CA ALA A 533 0.98 14.40 24.61
C ALA A 533 -0.26 14.75 25.45
N THR A 534 -1.46 14.71 24.85
CA THR A 534 -2.73 15.02 25.50
C THR A 534 -3.36 13.78 26.17
N LEU A 535 -3.09 12.57 25.66
CA LEU A 535 -3.69 11.32 26.16
C LEU A 535 -3.53 11.11 27.68
N PRO A 536 -2.39 11.36 28.34
CA PRO A 536 -2.27 11.14 29.79
C PRO A 536 -3.26 11.95 30.61
N LEU A 537 -3.48 13.23 30.27
CA LEU A 537 -4.43 14.11 30.95
C LEU A 537 -5.87 13.66 30.69
N LEU A 538 -6.18 13.26 29.46
CA LEU A 538 -7.49 12.72 29.09
C LEU A 538 -7.79 11.43 29.86
N ILE A 539 -6.82 10.51 29.96
CA ILE A 539 -6.92 9.25 30.70
C ILE A 539 -7.16 9.51 32.19
N GLU A 540 -6.44 10.45 32.79
CA GLU A 540 -6.62 10.81 34.21
C GLU A 540 -8.04 11.33 34.48
N GLU A 541 -8.54 12.23 33.62
CA GLU A 541 -9.90 12.77 33.75
C GLU A 541 -10.97 11.69 33.51
N VAL A 542 -10.78 10.79 32.54
CA VAL A 542 -11.66 9.64 32.31
C VAL A 542 -11.72 8.77 33.56
N LYS A 543 -10.58 8.41 34.16
CA LYS A 543 -10.54 7.60 35.41
C LYS A 543 -11.29 8.28 36.54
N ARG A 544 -11.15 9.60 36.70
CA ARG A 544 -11.82 10.38 37.74
C ARG A 544 -13.33 10.42 37.57
N LEU A 545 -13.82 10.41 36.32
CA LEU A 545 -15.23 10.56 35.99
C LEU A 545 -16.01 9.23 35.95
N ILE A 546 -15.34 8.08 35.82
CA ILE A 546 -16.00 6.77 35.81
C ILE A 546 -16.55 6.44 37.21
N THR A 547 -17.87 6.42 37.33
CA THR A 547 -18.60 5.97 38.52
C THR A 547 -18.93 4.47 38.44
N GLY A 548 -19.37 3.87 39.54
CA GLY A 548 -19.78 2.45 39.57
C GLY A 548 -20.94 2.12 38.61
N ASP A 549 -21.88 3.05 38.43
CA ASP A 549 -22.99 2.87 37.49
C ASP A 549 -22.53 2.94 36.03
N ARG A 550 -21.64 3.90 35.72
CA ARG A 550 -21.05 4.00 34.38
C ARG A 550 -20.18 2.80 34.05
N ARG A 551 -19.42 2.28 35.01
CA ARG A 551 -18.60 1.08 34.85
C ARG A 551 -19.41 -0.12 34.33
N ARG A 552 -20.61 -0.35 34.88
CA ARG A 552 -21.49 -1.45 34.43
C ARG A 552 -21.92 -1.31 32.96
N VAL A 553 -22.22 -0.08 32.53
CA VAL A 553 -22.58 0.21 31.12
C VAL A 553 -21.37 0.02 30.19
N ILE A 554 -20.20 0.50 30.61
CA ILE A 554 -18.92 0.36 29.90
C ILE A 554 -18.58 -1.13 29.71
N GLU A 555 -18.59 -1.92 30.78
CA GLU A 555 -18.28 -3.37 30.75
C GLU A 555 -19.26 -4.15 29.85
N ALA A 556 -20.56 -3.82 29.92
CA ALA A 556 -21.57 -4.45 29.06
C ALA A 556 -21.34 -4.14 27.56
N ARG A 557 -20.86 -2.94 27.23
CA ARG A 557 -20.44 -2.57 25.87
C ARG A 557 -19.20 -3.37 25.44
N GLY A 558 -18.18 -3.44 26.28
CA GLY A 558 -16.97 -4.23 26.04
C GLY A 558 -17.27 -5.69 25.72
N ALA A 559 -18.17 -6.31 26.50
CA ALA A 559 -18.60 -7.69 26.27
C ALA A 559 -19.28 -7.88 24.89
N LYS A 560 -20.08 -6.91 24.42
CA LYS A 560 -20.71 -6.96 23.09
C LYS A 560 -19.66 -6.87 21.97
N LEU A 561 -18.71 -5.95 22.09
CA LEU A 561 -17.62 -5.79 21.13
C LEU A 561 -16.74 -7.05 21.08
N ALA A 562 -16.42 -7.63 22.24
CA ALA A 562 -15.68 -8.89 22.33
C ALA A 562 -16.41 -10.06 21.65
N ALA A 563 -17.72 -10.19 21.87
CA ALA A 563 -18.52 -11.22 21.20
C ALA A 563 -18.56 -11.01 19.68
N ALA A 564 -18.67 -9.75 19.20
CA ALA A 564 -18.62 -9.42 17.78
C ALA A 564 -17.25 -9.73 17.17
N HIS A 565 -16.17 -9.42 17.88
CA HIS A 565 -14.80 -9.76 17.49
C HIS A 565 -14.61 -11.27 17.32
N GLN A 566 -15.08 -12.10 18.26
CA GLN A 566 -14.99 -13.56 18.14
C GLN A 566 -15.71 -14.08 16.89
N ARG A 567 -16.94 -13.60 16.63
CA ARG A 567 -17.68 -13.95 15.41
C ARG A 567 -16.94 -13.52 14.14
N ARG A 568 -16.31 -12.34 14.15
CA ARG A 568 -15.48 -11.85 13.03
C ARG A 568 -14.29 -12.79 12.81
N MET A 569 -13.59 -13.17 13.88
CA MET A 569 -12.45 -14.09 13.82
C MET A 569 -12.83 -15.48 13.29
N GLU A 570 -13.98 -16.01 13.67
CA GLU A 570 -14.51 -17.28 13.14
C GLU A 570 -14.75 -17.21 11.63
N ARG A 571 -15.44 -16.16 11.16
CA ARG A 571 -15.65 -15.95 9.70
C ARG A 571 -14.34 -15.79 8.95
N THR A 572 -13.39 -15.07 9.52
CA THR A 572 -12.06 -14.87 8.94
C THR A 572 -11.30 -16.19 8.81
N ARG A 573 -11.40 -17.09 9.79
CA ARG A 573 -10.81 -18.45 9.70
C ARG A 573 -11.38 -19.25 8.54
N VAL A 574 -12.69 -19.23 8.36
CA VAL A 574 -13.35 -19.94 7.25
C VAL A 574 -12.91 -19.35 5.91
N ARG A 575 -12.95 -18.01 5.76
CA ARG A 575 -12.55 -17.33 4.51
C ARG A 575 -11.09 -17.62 4.12
N ALA A 576 -10.21 -17.82 5.08
CA ALA A 576 -8.81 -18.13 4.79
C ALA A 576 -8.57 -19.53 4.20
N THR A 577 -9.59 -20.41 4.24
CA THR A 577 -9.52 -21.76 3.64
C THR A 577 -9.87 -21.78 2.15
N TYR A 578 -10.46 -20.70 1.64
CA TYR A 578 -10.84 -20.61 0.24
C TYR A 578 -9.60 -20.54 -0.64
N GLY A 579 -9.52 -21.43 -1.64
CA GLY A 579 -8.36 -21.57 -2.51
C GLY A 579 -7.06 -21.90 -1.78
N TRP A 580 -7.12 -22.66 -0.68
CA TRP A 580 -5.95 -22.99 0.14
C TRP A 580 -4.85 -23.74 -0.64
N ASP A 581 -5.27 -24.64 -1.53
CA ASP A 581 -4.40 -25.46 -2.39
C ASP A 581 -4.48 -25.06 -3.88
N ASP A 582 -5.02 -23.88 -4.18
CA ASP A 582 -5.09 -23.36 -5.54
C ASP A 582 -3.72 -22.88 -6.04
N SER A 583 -3.55 -22.91 -7.36
CA SER A 583 -2.46 -22.24 -8.09
C SER A 583 -3.08 -21.37 -9.19
N PRO A 584 -2.81 -20.06 -9.25
CA PRO A 584 -1.91 -19.26 -8.40
C PRO A 584 -2.26 -19.29 -6.91
N ILE A 585 -1.25 -19.08 -6.05
CA ILE A 585 -1.36 -19.22 -4.59
C ILE A 585 -2.24 -18.10 -4.00
N SER A 586 -3.16 -18.45 -3.11
CA SER A 586 -3.96 -17.45 -2.40
C SER A 586 -3.13 -16.61 -1.43
N THR A 587 -3.43 -15.32 -1.32
CA THR A 587 -2.73 -14.40 -0.39
C THR A 587 -2.95 -14.80 1.09
N ALA A 588 -4.05 -15.49 1.39
CA ALA A 588 -4.33 -16.07 2.70
C ALA A 588 -3.32 -17.17 3.07
N ARG A 589 -3.02 -18.06 2.12
CA ARG A 589 -2.05 -19.15 2.29
C ARG A 589 -0.68 -18.58 2.63
N ILE A 590 -0.24 -17.53 1.93
CA ILE A 590 1.03 -16.85 2.22
C ILE A 590 1.09 -16.32 3.64
N ALA A 591 0.09 -15.52 4.04
CA ALA A 591 0.08 -14.90 5.36
C ALA A 591 0.08 -15.94 6.50
N LEU A 592 -0.63 -17.06 6.34
CA LEU A 592 -0.75 -18.09 7.37
C LEU A 592 0.45 -19.03 7.43
N GLU A 593 1.01 -19.45 6.29
CA GLU A 593 2.26 -20.23 6.24
C GLU A 593 3.42 -19.44 6.83
N LEU A 594 3.51 -18.15 6.50
CA LEU A 594 4.51 -17.27 7.10
C LEU A 594 4.30 -17.11 8.60
N TRP A 595 3.06 -16.85 9.05
CA TRP A 595 2.74 -16.74 10.47
C TRP A 595 3.14 -17.96 11.28
N ALA A 596 2.90 -19.17 10.73
CA ALA A 596 3.25 -20.43 11.39
C ALA A 596 4.74 -20.51 11.76
N GLN A 597 5.60 -19.87 10.96
CA GLN A 597 7.07 -19.89 11.12
C GLN A 597 7.58 -18.73 11.98
N ILE A 598 6.91 -17.56 11.97
CA ILE A 598 7.42 -16.33 12.61
C ILE A 598 6.76 -15.98 13.95
N LYS A 599 5.59 -16.55 14.29
CA LYS A 599 4.78 -16.15 15.47
C LYS A 599 5.50 -16.18 16.83
N ASN A 600 6.55 -16.97 16.95
CA ASN A 600 7.35 -17.13 18.17
C ASN A 600 8.71 -16.43 18.10
N LYS A 601 8.97 -15.64 17.05
CA LYS A 601 10.19 -14.83 16.87
C LYS A 601 9.90 -13.36 17.23
N ASP A 602 10.94 -12.55 17.36
CA ASP A 602 10.78 -11.09 17.38
C ASP A 602 10.83 -10.57 15.95
N TRP A 603 9.72 -10.03 15.46
CA TRP A 603 9.53 -9.70 14.05
C TRP A 603 8.97 -8.28 13.86
N SER A 604 9.11 -7.78 12.64
CA SER A 604 8.56 -6.51 12.18
C SER A 604 8.10 -6.66 10.73
N LEU A 605 6.82 -6.36 10.48
CA LEU A 605 6.32 -6.20 9.12
C LEU A 605 6.76 -4.82 8.62
N VAL A 606 7.76 -4.81 7.76
CA VAL A 606 8.43 -3.60 7.26
C VAL A 606 7.88 -3.15 5.90
N SER A 607 6.64 -3.51 5.59
CA SER A 607 5.99 -3.21 4.31
C SER A 607 4.50 -2.96 4.55
N ARG A 608 3.82 -2.46 3.52
CA ARG A 608 2.37 -2.29 3.58
C ARG A 608 1.67 -3.65 3.68
N SER A 609 0.58 -3.69 4.43
CA SER A 609 -0.18 -4.93 4.69
C SER A 609 -1.36 -5.16 3.73
N ASP A 610 -1.80 -4.11 3.03
CA ASP A 610 -2.86 -4.20 2.01
C ASP A 610 -2.42 -5.04 0.81
N ALA A 611 -1.11 -5.15 0.60
CA ALA A 611 -0.46 -6.03 -0.36
C ALA A 611 -0.92 -7.49 -0.31
N MET A 612 -1.29 -7.97 0.87
CA MET A 612 -1.80 -9.32 1.09
C MET A 612 -3.26 -9.30 1.50
N ALA A 613 -4.07 -8.44 0.89
CA ALA A 613 -5.50 -8.35 1.17
C ALA A 613 -5.84 -8.15 2.66
N GLY A 614 -4.91 -7.58 3.44
CA GLY A 614 -5.06 -7.41 4.89
C GLY A 614 -4.89 -8.68 5.73
N TRP A 615 -4.57 -9.83 5.14
CA TRP A 615 -4.44 -11.10 5.86
C TRP A 615 -3.46 -11.09 7.05
N PRO A 616 -2.32 -10.37 7.01
CA PRO A 616 -1.48 -10.21 8.20
C PRO A 616 -2.25 -9.64 9.39
N HIS A 617 -2.94 -8.50 9.25
CA HIS A 617 -3.68 -7.87 10.36
C HIS A 617 -4.84 -8.74 10.87
N ARG A 618 -5.41 -9.57 10.00
CA ARG A 618 -6.48 -10.51 10.35
C ARG A 618 -6.02 -11.63 11.31
N PHE A 619 -4.76 -12.06 11.24
CA PHE A 619 -4.29 -13.26 11.95
C PHE A 619 -3.08 -13.06 12.85
N TRP A 620 -2.14 -12.22 12.45
CA TRP A 620 -0.90 -11.99 13.19
C TRP A 620 -1.19 -11.13 14.43
N LYS A 621 -0.35 -11.30 15.46
CA LYS A 621 -0.44 -10.52 16.70
C LYS A 621 0.42 -9.26 16.60
N PHE A 622 -0.15 -8.18 16.06
CA PHE A 622 0.50 -6.87 16.12
C PHE A 622 0.25 -6.29 17.51
N GLU A 623 1.28 -6.25 18.36
CA GLU A 623 1.15 -5.87 19.77
C GLU A 623 2.26 -4.91 20.22
N LYS A 624 3.41 -4.89 19.53
CA LYS A 624 4.51 -3.97 19.84
C LYS A 624 4.57 -2.86 18.81
N TYR A 625 5.01 -1.68 19.25
CA TYR A 625 5.12 -0.46 18.45
C TYR A 625 5.86 -0.65 17.11
N TYR A 626 6.87 -1.51 17.06
CA TYR A 626 7.67 -1.78 15.86
C TYR A 626 7.16 -2.95 15.00
N HIS A 627 6.05 -3.60 15.35
CA HIS A 627 5.56 -4.76 14.58
C HIS A 627 5.07 -4.38 13.17
N HIS A 628 4.73 -3.12 12.91
CA HIS A 628 4.31 -2.67 11.59
C HIS A 628 4.76 -1.23 11.31
N ILE A 629 5.38 -0.99 10.16
CA ILE A 629 5.72 0.38 9.74
C ILE A 629 4.51 1.16 9.22
N GLY A 630 3.38 0.50 8.92
CA GLY A 630 2.20 1.18 8.38
C GLY A 630 2.26 1.37 6.86
N GLN A 631 1.48 2.33 6.36
CA GLN A 631 1.36 2.62 4.93
C GLN A 631 2.41 3.62 4.44
N SER A 632 2.42 3.93 3.13
CA SER A 632 3.36 4.88 2.52
C SER A 632 2.96 6.36 2.63
N GLY A 633 1.78 6.66 3.18
CA GLY A 633 1.18 8.01 3.19
C GLY A 633 0.53 8.41 1.86
N SER A 634 1.28 8.38 0.76
CA SER A 634 0.83 8.81 -0.59
C SER A 634 0.21 7.68 -1.43
N VAL A 635 0.40 6.43 -1.04
CA VAL A 635 0.09 5.23 -1.87
C VAL A 635 0.90 5.22 -3.20
N ALA A 636 2.02 5.94 -3.26
CA ALA A 636 2.87 5.93 -4.44
C ALA A 636 3.58 4.58 -4.63
N ILE A 637 3.56 4.09 -5.87
CA ILE A 637 4.20 2.84 -6.30
C ILE A 637 5.71 3.08 -6.45
N GLY A 638 6.52 2.14 -5.97
CA GLY A 638 7.99 2.25 -5.91
C GLY A 638 8.52 2.53 -4.51
N TYR A 639 7.64 2.92 -3.58
CA TYR A 639 7.98 3.17 -2.18
C TYR A 639 8.35 1.89 -1.39
N SER A 640 7.63 0.79 -1.63
CA SER A 640 7.56 -0.29 -0.62
C SER A 640 8.89 -1.01 -0.45
N ALA A 641 9.58 -1.32 -1.55
CA ALA A 641 10.89 -1.97 -1.51
C ALA A 641 11.98 -1.15 -0.77
N PRO A 642 12.26 0.13 -1.13
CA PRO A 642 13.26 0.92 -0.42
C PRO A 642 12.89 1.26 1.02
N ALA A 643 11.62 1.56 1.32
CA ALA A 643 11.19 1.78 2.70
C ALA A 643 11.37 0.51 3.56
N SER A 644 11.11 -0.67 3.01
CA SER A 644 11.37 -1.94 3.70
C SER A 644 12.84 -2.12 4.03
N VAL A 645 13.75 -1.75 3.12
CA VAL A 645 15.21 -1.80 3.37
C VAL A 645 15.61 -0.83 4.48
N GLY A 646 15.07 0.39 4.48
CA GLY A 646 15.31 1.38 5.55
C GLY A 646 14.84 0.91 6.92
N ALA A 647 13.64 0.34 6.99
CA ALA A 647 13.10 -0.22 8.22
C ALA A 647 13.89 -1.47 8.68
N ALA A 648 14.32 -2.32 7.76
CA ALA A 648 15.18 -3.47 8.05
C ALA A 648 16.56 -3.05 8.58
N LEU A 649 17.13 -1.98 8.04
CA LEU A 649 18.37 -1.38 8.54
C LEU A 649 18.23 -0.94 10.01
N ALA A 650 17.14 -0.25 10.35
CA ALA A 650 16.85 0.15 11.73
C ALA A 650 16.66 -1.06 12.66
N ASN A 651 15.96 -2.09 12.19
CA ASN A 651 15.73 -3.33 12.94
C ASN A 651 17.01 -4.16 13.18
N ARG A 652 18.01 -4.05 12.30
CA ARG A 652 19.26 -4.84 12.33
C ARG A 652 19.96 -4.79 13.69
N LYS A 653 20.11 -3.60 14.27
CA LYS A 653 20.81 -3.44 15.57
C LYS A 653 20.04 -4.02 16.76
N TYR A 654 18.74 -4.27 16.59
CA TYR A 654 17.88 -4.90 17.59
C TYR A 654 17.72 -6.42 17.39
N GLY A 655 18.31 -6.99 16.33
CA GLY A 655 18.17 -8.42 16.01
C GLY A 655 16.75 -8.84 15.61
N ARG A 656 15.91 -7.89 15.16
CA ARG A 656 14.51 -8.14 14.79
C ARG A 656 14.42 -8.68 13.36
N LEU A 657 13.62 -9.73 13.18
CA LEU A 657 13.35 -10.30 11.87
C LEU A 657 12.44 -9.35 11.06
N SER A 658 12.99 -8.77 10.00
CA SER A 658 12.24 -7.87 9.11
C SER A 658 11.59 -8.66 7.98
N ILE A 659 10.28 -8.48 7.83
CA ILE A 659 9.42 -9.16 6.85
C ILE A 659 8.87 -8.13 5.87
N ASN A 660 9.12 -8.31 4.57
CA ASN A 660 8.55 -7.52 3.48
C ASN A 660 7.59 -8.39 2.66
N LEU A 661 6.36 -7.91 2.45
CA LEU A 661 5.37 -8.48 1.55
C LEU A 661 5.32 -7.55 0.32
N GLN A 662 6.08 -7.92 -0.70
CA GLN A 662 6.44 -7.04 -1.80
C GLN A 662 5.53 -7.26 -3.00
N HIS A 663 5.04 -6.20 -3.63
CA HIS A 663 4.35 -6.32 -4.92
C HIS A 663 5.33 -6.35 -6.09
N ASP A 664 4.98 -7.13 -7.09
CA ASP A 664 5.69 -7.29 -8.36
C ASP A 664 5.84 -5.97 -9.13
N GLY A 665 4.74 -5.24 -9.33
CA GLY A 665 4.73 -3.95 -10.02
C GLY A 665 5.48 -2.85 -9.24
N ASP A 666 5.43 -2.87 -7.90
CA ASP A 666 6.14 -1.90 -7.04
C ASP A 666 7.66 -2.08 -7.09
N LEU A 667 8.14 -3.34 -7.02
CA LEU A 667 9.58 -3.60 -7.06
C LEU A 667 10.22 -3.12 -8.36
N MET A 668 9.49 -3.17 -9.48
CA MET A 668 10.01 -2.81 -10.80
C MET A 668 10.26 -1.31 -10.99
N TYR A 669 9.78 -0.44 -10.10
CA TYR A 669 10.18 0.97 -10.11
C TYR A 669 11.63 1.15 -9.69
N LEU A 670 12.06 0.45 -8.62
CA LEU A 670 13.37 0.64 -8.00
C LEU A 670 14.07 -0.69 -7.66
N PRO A 671 14.27 -1.62 -8.62
CA PRO A 671 14.88 -2.93 -8.33
C PRO A 671 16.33 -2.82 -7.83
N GLY A 672 17.01 -1.70 -8.12
CA GLY A 672 18.36 -1.41 -7.65
C GLY A 672 18.49 -1.36 -6.11
N VAL A 673 17.38 -1.20 -5.37
CA VAL A 673 17.41 -1.26 -3.90
C VAL A 673 17.80 -2.64 -3.36
N LEU A 674 17.57 -3.72 -4.13
CA LEU A 674 18.02 -5.06 -3.76
C LEU A 674 19.55 -5.08 -3.66
N TRP A 675 20.25 -4.48 -4.63
CA TRP A 675 21.71 -4.37 -4.57
C TRP A 675 22.15 -3.55 -3.36
N THR A 676 21.49 -2.41 -3.10
CA THR A 676 21.76 -1.58 -1.90
C THR A 676 21.69 -2.43 -0.61
N ALA A 677 20.62 -3.22 -0.45
CA ALA A 677 20.44 -4.05 0.73
C ALA A 677 21.51 -5.15 0.86
N ALA A 678 21.87 -5.82 -0.24
CA ALA A 678 22.91 -6.84 -0.24
C ALA A 678 24.29 -6.25 0.05
N HIS A 679 24.62 -5.12 -0.61
CA HIS A 679 25.89 -4.42 -0.46
C HIS A 679 26.11 -3.98 1.00
N HIS A 680 25.09 -3.40 1.63
CA HIS A 680 25.13 -2.95 3.03
C HIS A 680 24.81 -4.05 4.05
N ARG A 681 24.63 -5.30 3.61
CA ARG A 681 24.31 -6.47 4.47
C ARG A 681 23.12 -6.19 5.39
N ILE A 682 21.99 -5.83 4.80
CA ILE A 682 20.74 -5.55 5.50
C ILE A 682 19.87 -6.82 5.44
N PRO A 683 19.72 -7.59 6.55
CA PRO A 683 18.97 -8.83 6.54
C PRO A 683 17.45 -8.60 6.57
N MET A 684 16.74 -9.21 5.64
CA MET A 684 15.28 -9.22 5.60
C MET A 684 14.75 -10.39 4.76
N LEU A 685 13.56 -10.87 5.10
CA LEU A 685 12.79 -11.82 4.29
C LEU A 685 11.77 -11.06 3.45
N THR A 686 11.87 -11.17 2.14
CA THR A 686 10.88 -10.66 1.19
C THR A 686 10.07 -11.82 0.61
N ILE A 687 8.73 -11.74 0.70
CA ILE A 687 7.83 -12.61 -0.06
C ILE A 687 7.22 -11.77 -1.17
N MET A 688 7.46 -12.16 -2.42
CA MET A 688 6.87 -11.50 -3.58
C MET A 688 5.42 -11.94 -3.76
N HIS A 689 4.54 -10.96 -3.90
CA HIS A 689 3.19 -11.10 -4.43
C HIS A 689 3.26 -10.91 -5.94
N ASN A 690 3.55 -11.99 -6.66
CA ASN A 690 3.65 -11.98 -8.13
C ASN A 690 2.30 -12.36 -8.74
N ASN A 691 1.46 -11.35 -8.98
CA ASN A 691 0.13 -11.50 -9.58
C ASN A 691 0.09 -11.07 -11.06
N ARG A 692 1.26 -10.70 -11.61
CA ARG A 692 1.54 -10.44 -13.03
C ARG A 692 0.73 -9.30 -13.63
N ALA A 693 0.37 -8.30 -12.84
CA ALA A 693 -0.28 -7.09 -13.32
C ALA A 693 -0.28 -5.96 -12.28
N TYR A 694 -0.46 -4.74 -12.76
CA TYR A 694 -1.05 -3.67 -11.96
C TYR A 694 -2.55 -3.95 -11.75
N ASN A 695 -2.88 -4.98 -10.96
CA ASN A 695 -4.25 -5.52 -10.88
C ASN A 695 -5.29 -4.51 -10.38
N THR A 696 -4.93 -3.57 -9.51
CA THR A 696 -5.83 -2.46 -9.13
C THR A 696 -6.28 -1.67 -10.35
N GLU A 697 -5.37 -1.41 -11.30
CA GLU A 697 -5.71 -0.71 -12.54
C GLU A 697 -6.55 -1.60 -13.47
N VAL A 698 -6.24 -2.90 -13.56
CA VAL A 698 -7.08 -3.86 -14.30
C VAL A 698 -8.53 -3.77 -13.81
N MET A 699 -8.75 -3.78 -12.49
CA MET A 699 -10.08 -3.71 -11.89
C MET A 699 -10.80 -2.38 -12.18
N GLN A 700 -10.08 -1.25 -12.11
CA GLN A 700 -10.67 0.06 -12.42
C GLN A 700 -11.06 0.16 -13.89
N VAL A 701 -10.19 -0.25 -14.81
CA VAL A 701 -10.51 -0.23 -16.25
C VAL A 701 -11.65 -1.21 -16.57
N GLN A 702 -11.71 -2.37 -15.90
CA GLN A 702 -12.85 -3.29 -16.02
C GLN A 702 -14.16 -2.68 -15.54
N GLN A 703 -14.14 -1.95 -14.42
CA GLN A 703 -15.31 -1.24 -13.90
C GLN A 703 -15.83 -0.21 -14.91
N ILE A 704 -14.95 0.65 -15.43
CA ILE A 704 -15.31 1.66 -16.43
C ILE A 704 -15.74 1.01 -17.75
N ALA A 705 -15.07 -0.07 -18.18
CA ALA A 705 -15.49 -0.82 -19.36
C ALA A 705 -16.88 -1.43 -19.19
N GLY A 706 -17.18 -1.98 -18.02
CA GLY A 706 -18.51 -2.50 -17.67
C GLY A 706 -19.59 -1.42 -17.71
N GLN A 707 -19.32 -0.25 -17.12
CA GLN A 707 -20.21 0.92 -17.17
C GLN A 707 -20.45 1.41 -18.60
N HIS A 708 -19.42 1.37 -19.45
CA HIS A 708 -19.51 1.74 -20.85
C HIS A 708 -20.01 0.62 -21.76
N HIS A 709 -20.37 -0.55 -21.20
CA HIS A 709 -20.77 -1.75 -21.95
C HIS A 709 -19.74 -2.17 -23.02
N ARG A 710 -18.45 -2.12 -22.68
CA ARG A 710 -17.32 -2.50 -23.53
C ARG A 710 -16.68 -3.81 -23.07
N ASP A 711 -15.86 -4.37 -23.94
CA ASP A 711 -15.14 -5.63 -23.71
C ASP A 711 -14.13 -5.53 -22.55
N ILE A 712 -14.47 -6.15 -21.42
CA ILE A 712 -13.62 -6.23 -20.20
C ILE A 712 -12.38 -7.10 -20.39
N GLY A 713 -12.34 -7.96 -21.42
CA GLY A 713 -11.20 -8.82 -21.71
C GLY A 713 -9.96 -8.06 -22.16
N ARG A 714 -10.15 -6.84 -22.69
CA ARG A 714 -9.05 -5.97 -23.17
C ARG A 714 -8.37 -5.16 -22.08
N CYS A 715 -8.93 -5.13 -20.87
CA CYS A 715 -8.43 -4.28 -19.77
C CYS A 715 -7.03 -4.66 -19.26
N ARG A 716 -6.49 -5.81 -19.70
CA ARG A 716 -5.10 -6.23 -19.44
C ARG A 716 -4.05 -5.52 -20.32
N ILE A 717 -4.47 -4.90 -21.43
CA ILE A 717 -3.56 -4.16 -22.32
C ILE A 717 -3.06 -2.91 -21.59
N GLY A 718 -1.74 -2.82 -21.37
CA GLY A 718 -1.10 -1.71 -20.65
C GLY A 718 -1.10 -1.86 -19.12
N THR A 719 -1.65 -2.95 -18.58
CA THR A 719 -1.75 -3.20 -17.12
C THR A 719 -1.17 -4.55 -16.70
N ALA A 720 -1.10 -5.54 -17.60
CA ALA A 720 -0.48 -6.82 -17.33
C ALA A 720 1.06 -6.77 -17.41
N ILE A 721 1.72 -7.61 -16.61
CA ILE A 721 3.18 -7.81 -16.54
C ILE A 721 3.45 -9.26 -16.94
N GLU A 722 3.09 -9.58 -18.19
CA GLU A 722 3.20 -10.90 -18.81
C GLU A 722 3.85 -10.79 -20.20
N ASP A 723 4.34 -11.91 -20.73
CA ASP A 723 4.97 -12.00 -22.05
C ASP A 723 6.16 -11.03 -22.30
N PRO A 724 7.28 -11.19 -21.55
CA PRO A 724 7.58 -12.31 -20.65
C PRO A 724 7.12 -12.08 -19.20
N ASN A 725 6.83 -13.17 -18.49
CA ASN A 725 6.74 -13.12 -17.02
C ASN A 725 8.10 -12.78 -16.43
N ILE A 726 8.14 -11.81 -15.51
CA ILE A 726 9.36 -11.44 -14.80
C ILE A 726 9.69 -12.53 -13.78
N ASP A 727 10.94 -13.00 -13.79
CA ASP A 727 11.49 -13.94 -12.83
C ASP A 727 12.17 -13.14 -11.70
N TYR A 728 11.41 -12.86 -10.64
CA TYR A 728 11.89 -12.02 -9.54
C TYR A 728 12.96 -12.74 -8.70
N SER A 729 12.96 -14.08 -8.71
CA SER A 729 13.99 -14.86 -8.05
C SER A 729 15.35 -14.63 -8.72
N LYS A 730 15.43 -14.70 -10.05
CA LYS A 730 16.67 -14.43 -10.80
C LYS A 730 17.08 -12.97 -10.72
N LEU A 731 16.11 -12.04 -10.75
CA LEU A 731 16.38 -10.62 -10.54
C LEU A 731 17.07 -10.41 -9.18
N ALA A 732 16.52 -10.98 -8.10
CA ALA A 732 17.10 -10.85 -6.76
C ALA A 732 18.48 -11.53 -6.66
N GLN A 733 18.66 -12.71 -7.24
CA GLN A 733 19.94 -13.40 -7.30
C GLN A 733 21.01 -12.55 -8.01
N SER A 734 20.66 -11.88 -9.11
CA SER A 734 21.57 -10.98 -9.83
C SER A 734 22.04 -9.79 -8.97
N MET A 735 21.26 -9.43 -7.96
CA MET A 735 21.54 -8.34 -7.02
C MET A 735 22.19 -8.83 -5.71
N GLY A 736 22.55 -10.11 -5.61
CA GLY A 736 23.28 -10.69 -4.47
C GLY A 736 22.39 -11.22 -3.33
N TRP A 737 21.10 -11.46 -3.58
CA TRP A 737 20.19 -12.06 -2.61
C TRP A 737 20.14 -13.58 -2.76
N TYR A 738 19.84 -14.27 -1.66
CA TYR A 738 19.26 -15.61 -1.78
C TYR A 738 17.85 -15.48 -2.35
N ALA A 739 17.49 -16.29 -3.34
CA ALA A 739 16.11 -16.33 -3.77
C ALA A 739 15.69 -17.69 -4.33
N GLU A 740 14.40 -18.00 -4.17
CA GLU A 740 13.73 -19.17 -4.76
C GLU A 740 12.44 -18.75 -5.45
N GLY A 741 12.04 -19.51 -6.48
CA GLY A 741 10.81 -19.32 -7.23
C GLY A 741 11.06 -19.26 -8.75
N PRO A 742 10.03 -18.94 -9.56
CA PRO A 742 8.65 -18.67 -9.15
C PRO A 742 7.97 -19.91 -8.55
N ILE A 743 7.47 -19.80 -7.32
CA ILE A 743 6.74 -20.84 -6.59
C ILE A 743 5.28 -20.79 -7.06
N THR A 744 4.80 -21.90 -7.61
CA THR A 744 3.42 -22.03 -8.10
C THR A 744 2.62 -23.07 -7.31
N ASP A 745 3.29 -24.11 -6.79
CA ASP A 745 2.65 -25.09 -5.90
C ASP A 745 2.59 -24.54 -4.46
N PRO A 746 1.39 -24.32 -3.88
CA PRO A 746 1.25 -23.83 -2.51
C PRO A 746 1.91 -24.72 -1.46
N LYS A 747 2.15 -26.01 -1.74
CA LYS A 747 2.83 -26.94 -0.81
C LYS A 747 4.32 -26.65 -0.67
N GLU A 748 4.94 -26.00 -1.66
CA GLU A 748 6.36 -25.65 -1.64
C GLU A 748 6.64 -24.39 -0.78
N LEU A 749 5.62 -23.58 -0.52
CA LEU A 749 5.75 -22.30 0.15
C LEU A 749 6.30 -22.43 1.59
N GLY A 750 5.66 -23.25 2.43
CA GLY A 750 6.09 -23.46 3.82
C GLY A 750 7.54 -23.94 3.96
N PRO A 751 7.98 -24.96 3.19
CA PRO A 751 9.39 -25.36 3.07
C PRO A 751 10.33 -24.25 2.59
N ALA A 752 9.96 -23.49 1.56
CA ALA A 752 10.78 -22.39 1.04
C ALA A 752 10.96 -21.27 2.08
N ILE A 753 9.88 -20.91 2.80
CA ILE A 753 9.95 -19.92 3.90
C ILE A 753 10.97 -20.35 4.96
N ARG A 754 11.01 -21.62 5.36
CA ARG A 754 11.99 -22.10 6.35
C ARG A 754 13.44 -21.94 5.87
N ARG A 755 13.72 -22.28 4.61
CA ARG A 755 15.06 -22.14 4.03
C ARG A 755 15.47 -20.67 3.95
N ALA A 756 14.58 -19.81 3.46
CA ALA A 756 14.84 -18.37 3.38
C ALA A 756 15.06 -17.75 4.77
N LEU A 757 14.25 -18.11 5.78
CA LEU A 757 14.46 -17.66 7.16
C LEU A 757 15.84 -18.04 7.70
N ALA A 758 16.30 -19.26 7.45
CA ALA A 758 17.63 -19.70 7.88
C ALA A 758 18.78 -18.91 7.21
N VAL A 759 18.55 -18.35 6.02
CA VAL A 759 19.49 -17.44 5.36
C VAL A 759 19.45 -16.06 6.01
N VAL A 760 18.26 -15.53 6.31
CA VAL A 760 18.08 -14.23 6.97
C VAL A 760 18.70 -14.21 8.37
N GLU A 761 18.57 -15.31 9.11
CA GLU A 761 19.19 -15.47 10.43
C GLU A 761 20.73 -15.47 10.37
N LYS A 762 21.33 -15.73 9.21
CA LYS A 762 22.78 -15.60 8.97
C LYS A 762 23.20 -14.20 8.55
N GLY A 763 22.27 -13.23 8.53
CA GLY A 763 22.56 -11.84 8.19
C GLY A 763 22.48 -11.51 6.69
N GLN A 764 21.91 -12.39 5.87
CA GLN A 764 21.75 -12.18 4.42
C GLN A 764 20.30 -11.88 4.04
N PRO A 765 20.04 -11.04 3.03
CA PRO A 765 18.68 -10.84 2.56
C PRO A 765 18.20 -12.02 1.68
N ALA A 766 16.90 -12.32 1.76
CA ALA A 766 16.28 -13.44 1.04
C ALA A 766 14.94 -13.04 0.38
N LEU A 767 14.68 -13.53 -0.84
CA LEU A 767 13.43 -13.30 -1.57
C LEU A 767 12.78 -14.62 -1.98
N LEU A 768 11.49 -14.77 -1.75
CA LEU A 768 10.69 -15.87 -2.30
C LEU A 768 9.71 -15.33 -3.31
N ASP A 769 9.86 -15.71 -4.58
CA ASP A 769 8.95 -15.32 -5.66
C ASP A 769 7.74 -16.26 -5.65
N ALA A 770 6.58 -15.81 -5.18
CA ALA A 770 5.36 -16.62 -5.16
C ALA A 770 4.36 -16.10 -6.19
N VAL A 771 3.95 -16.97 -7.12
CA VAL A 771 2.91 -16.66 -8.11
C VAL A 771 1.55 -16.76 -7.42
N THR A 772 0.82 -15.66 -7.44
CA THR A 772 -0.34 -15.44 -6.56
C THR A 772 -1.57 -15.00 -7.32
N GLN A 773 -2.73 -15.26 -6.71
CA GLN A 773 -4.01 -14.75 -7.18
C GLN A 773 -4.05 -13.21 -7.07
N PRO A 774 -4.78 -12.49 -7.95
CA PRO A 774 -5.15 -11.10 -7.71
C PRO A 774 -5.88 -10.91 -6.36
N ILE A 775 -5.83 -9.69 -5.79
CA ILE A 775 -6.32 -9.33 -4.43
C ILE A 775 -7.85 -9.19 -4.32
#